data_AF-A0A523CZD5-F1
#
_entry.id   AF-A0A523CZD5-F1
#
_cell.length_a   1.000
_cell.length_b   1.000
_cell.length_c   1.000
_cell.angle_alpha   90.00
_cell.angle_beta   90.00
_cell.angle_gamma   90.00
#
_symmetry.space_group_name_H-M   'P 1'
#
loop_
_entity.id
_entity.type
_entity.pdbx_description
1 polymer ?
#
loop_
_entity_poly.entity_id
_entity_poly.type
_entity_poly.pdbx_seq_one_letter_code
_entity_poly.pdbx_strand_id
1 'polypeptide(L)'
;MHHDFRSLFASQRSITLPAFPRQARHLRFFPVLLVLLVSQLVGCAGVRAMADEDAAAGRLYDQALAAYRAGDMDAAGSKLAEARALAPKRAALHTLTGWVQLRRGDLAGAGTSFQRSLELEPDAAEPRTGLGYVALRQGYVEEALGWFEVALDDHPDSGDAARGRIMALYRLGRLDDAAAALEPLQAEFSGDEALHELAQRIDSGRSAPEEEVRLRPALPQARPLQVVARSGREYLLARDVTGRWQALLVKGVNLGVALPGKFPSEFPPDESLYLEWLDQISLMNANTVRLYTLLPPAFYDAFQRHNEEHPDRPLWLIQGVWAVLPPQHDFHDAAYKDDLRREVQRVIDAYHGNLDLPPRRGHASGRYRADVSQRVLALILGREWEPYSVVAFQELYPEPAQFHGRYARLESGTAMEAWVAWLCDMAMAHETEWYRQQRPVAFSNWPTLDPLYHVTEASRDEEIALRRARGEVVDEKKSNIYNDDAATVDAEKIWPADENRAGFFASYHIYPYFPDFMNLDPTYRVAEDSRGASPYIGYLRELKAHHSSQPLLVAEFGVPTSRGVAHVHPLGWDHGRHSEVRQGELLARMMLDIVEARTAGGILFAWMDEWFKSNWMFTDLESPRERNRMWHNVLDPEQNFGILAARAGTAGEGPILDGDASEWRSLPGALVQAFDPPAQSWDPCRTDSPRPSLSRVGLMADPAYLYILSEIRGADCDQDGNLNWETLEILLGIDTYDDHAGDRRLTPGDARLLPSGVEFRVRLAGPGQSDIQVDPPYDVESHLPGGPIVSLPNEDGVFIVMNRESNRRRFGRDGTEYPSITVSQSTLRFAEPGSVVDTQSDAAQGTHGTTGVVELRLPWNLLQITDPSSKRVLHHFGSEGPPFGTTRTEGIRVHVSLRDAEGEEVDFQSLPPFTWEAWDEPAYHLELKQSYRVLREAFASIPGTVGDHP
;
A
#
# COMPACT_ATOMS: atom_id res chain seq x y z
N MET A 1 10.31 7.84 55.77
CA MET A 1 9.62 9.10 56.10
C MET A 1 8.24 8.98 55.47
N HIS A 2 7.22 8.47 56.18
CA HIS A 2 6.24 9.24 57.00
C HIS A 2 5.47 10.29 56.16
N HIS A 3 4.13 10.37 56.06
CA HIS A 3 2.96 9.48 56.32
C HIS A 3 1.78 9.94 55.39
N ASP A 4 0.71 9.21 55.00
CA ASP A 4 0.07 7.93 55.41
C ASP A 4 -1.16 8.04 56.38
N PHE A 5 -2.17 7.16 56.19
CA PHE A 5 -3.56 7.09 56.74
C PHE A 5 -4.50 8.31 56.49
N ARG A 6 -5.72 8.23 55.92
CA ARG A 6 -6.94 7.37 56.00
C ARG A 6 -7.99 7.77 57.06
N SER A 7 -9.24 7.96 56.57
CA SER A 7 -10.55 7.74 57.26
C SER A 7 -10.98 8.75 58.37
N LEU A 8 -12.25 8.97 58.73
CA LEU A 8 -13.59 8.66 58.16
C LEU A 8 -14.70 9.45 58.92
N PHE A 9 -15.89 9.55 58.31
CA PHE A 9 -17.25 9.66 58.89
C PHE A 9 -17.76 10.89 59.72
N ALA A 10 -18.83 11.49 59.16
CA ALA A 10 -20.21 11.56 59.72
C ALA A 10 -20.76 12.80 60.48
N SER A 11 -21.75 13.42 59.82
CA SER A 11 -23.13 13.65 60.31
C SER A 11 -23.64 15.05 60.74
N GLN A 12 -24.63 15.51 59.96
CA GLN A 12 -25.96 16.06 60.35
C GLN A 12 -26.18 17.47 60.95
N ARG A 13 -27.15 18.15 60.31
CA ARG A 13 -28.18 19.11 60.83
C ARG A 13 -27.82 20.59 61.09
N SER A 14 -28.03 21.40 60.04
CA SER A 14 -29.07 22.45 59.93
C SER A 14 -29.53 23.26 61.17
N ILE A 15 -29.60 24.61 61.05
CA ILE A 15 -30.82 25.48 61.12
C ILE A 15 -30.50 27.00 61.34
N THR A 16 -31.33 27.87 60.72
CA THR A 16 -31.56 29.33 60.93
C THR A 16 -30.52 30.42 60.58
N LEU A 17 -30.97 31.34 59.72
CA LEU A 17 -30.62 32.77 59.67
C LEU A 17 -31.45 33.59 60.69
N PRO A 18 -30.97 34.80 61.06
CA PRO A 18 -31.84 35.95 61.32
C PRO A 18 -31.54 37.15 60.39
N ALA A 19 -32.41 38.16 60.39
CA ALA A 19 -32.45 39.24 59.39
C ALA A 19 -32.55 40.67 60.01
N PHE A 20 -32.61 41.69 59.13
CA PHE A 20 -32.91 43.14 59.34
C PHE A 20 -31.76 44.08 59.74
N PRO A 21 -31.87 45.42 59.52
CA PRO A 21 -32.90 46.21 58.80
C PRO A 21 -32.38 47.20 57.72
N ARG A 22 -33.32 47.97 57.11
CA ARG A 22 -33.14 48.98 56.05
C ARG A 22 -33.10 50.44 56.56
N GLN A 23 -32.50 51.36 55.79
CA GLN A 23 -33.07 52.67 55.33
C GLN A 23 -32.13 53.27 54.25
N ALA A 24 -32.55 53.37 52.96
CA ALA A 24 -33.17 54.54 52.29
C ALA A 24 -32.17 55.71 52.01
N ARG A 25 -31.98 56.26 50.79
CA ARG A 25 -32.97 56.65 49.75
C ARG A 25 -32.43 56.72 48.29
N HIS A 26 -33.30 56.34 47.34
CA HIS A 26 -33.50 56.81 45.94
C HIS A 26 -32.35 56.91 44.89
N LEU A 27 -32.47 56.11 43.80
CA LEU A 27 -32.76 56.64 42.44
C LEU A 27 -33.29 55.55 41.45
N ARG A 28 -34.43 55.85 40.80
CA ARG A 28 -35.00 55.27 39.53
C ARG A 28 -35.43 53.76 39.50
N PHE A 29 -36.24 53.41 38.49
CA PHE A 29 -37.27 52.34 38.48
C PHE A 29 -36.97 51.17 37.50
N PHE A 30 -37.41 49.96 37.87
CA PHE A 30 -37.91 48.76 37.11
C PHE A 30 -37.49 48.49 35.63
N PRO A 31 -37.41 47.21 35.17
CA PRO A 31 -38.02 45.99 35.74
C PRO A 31 -37.13 44.72 35.83
N VAL A 32 -37.41 43.82 36.80
CA VAL A 32 -36.75 42.49 36.91
C VAL A 32 -37.75 41.31 36.95
N LEU A 33 -39.06 41.56 37.08
CA LEU A 33 -40.05 40.50 37.33
C LEU A 33 -40.47 39.67 36.08
N LEU A 34 -39.97 39.99 34.89
CA LEU A 34 -40.30 39.25 33.65
C LEU A 34 -39.27 38.16 33.31
N VAL A 35 -38.00 38.35 33.65
CA VAL A 35 -36.89 37.48 33.22
C VAL A 35 -36.93 36.11 33.91
N LEU A 36 -37.33 36.06 35.19
CA LEU A 36 -37.41 34.81 35.96
C LEU A 36 -38.54 33.86 35.55
N LEU A 37 -39.58 34.34 34.84
CA LEU A 37 -40.59 33.45 34.26
C LEU A 37 -40.14 32.91 32.89
N VAL A 38 -39.47 33.72 32.08
CA VAL A 38 -38.96 33.32 30.76
C VAL A 38 -37.80 32.33 30.88
N SER A 39 -36.91 32.49 31.88
CA SER A 39 -35.82 31.53 32.11
C SER A 39 -36.31 30.12 32.50
N GLN A 40 -37.46 30.01 33.19
CA GLN A 40 -38.06 28.70 33.49
C GLN A 40 -38.77 28.11 32.26
N LEU A 41 -39.42 28.93 31.41
CA LEU A 41 -40.05 28.45 30.19
C LEU A 41 -39.06 28.03 29.10
N VAL A 42 -37.95 28.76 28.92
CA VAL A 42 -36.88 28.40 27.98
C VAL A 42 -36.11 27.16 28.45
N GLY A 43 -35.86 27.03 29.77
CA GLY A 43 -35.32 25.81 30.35
C GLY A 43 -36.22 24.59 30.09
N CYS A 44 -37.53 24.71 30.34
CA CYS A 44 -38.49 23.65 30.04
C CYS A 44 -38.59 23.32 28.54
N ALA A 45 -38.37 24.27 27.62
CA ALA A 45 -38.39 24.01 26.19
C ALA A 45 -37.13 23.26 25.72
N GLY A 46 -35.94 23.67 26.16
CA GLY A 46 -34.68 22.99 25.83
C GLY A 46 -34.59 21.58 26.38
N VAL A 47 -34.99 21.37 27.63
CA VAL A 47 -35.07 20.02 28.24
C VAL A 47 -36.08 19.12 27.51
N ARG A 48 -37.16 19.69 26.96
CA ARG A 48 -38.16 18.93 26.20
C ARG A 48 -37.67 18.54 24.81
N ALA A 49 -36.98 19.43 24.09
CA ALA A 49 -36.36 19.13 22.81
C ALA A 49 -35.30 18.01 22.93
N MET A 50 -34.40 18.11 23.92
CA MET A 50 -33.41 17.06 24.19
C MET A 50 -34.06 15.71 24.57
N ALA A 51 -35.18 15.73 25.29
CA ALA A 51 -35.92 14.52 25.62
C ALA A 51 -36.63 13.91 24.40
N ASP A 52 -37.14 14.73 23.47
CA ASP A 52 -37.75 14.28 22.22
C ASP A 52 -36.69 13.68 21.26
N GLU A 53 -35.47 14.24 21.24
CA GLU A 53 -34.31 13.73 20.50
C GLU A 53 -33.78 12.40 21.05
N ASP A 54 -33.57 12.27 22.37
CA ASP A 54 -33.14 10.99 22.97
C ASP A 54 -34.23 9.90 22.85
N ALA A 55 -35.51 10.28 22.94
CA ALA A 55 -36.61 9.36 22.65
C ALA A 55 -36.65 8.93 21.16
N ALA A 56 -36.21 9.79 20.23
CA ALA A 56 -36.08 9.44 18.82
C ALA A 56 -34.88 8.52 18.56
N ALA A 57 -33.72 8.83 19.15
CA ALA A 57 -32.54 7.97 19.13
C ALA A 57 -32.83 6.57 19.71
N GLY A 58 -33.60 6.49 20.80
CA GLY A 58 -34.07 5.24 21.38
C GLY A 58 -34.90 4.39 20.39
N ARG A 59 -35.86 5.00 19.68
CA ARG A 59 -36.66 4.28 18.66
C ARG A 59 -35.81 3.78 17.48
N LEU A 60 -34.79 4.54 17.07
CA LEU A 60 -33.86 4.14 16.01
C LEU A 60 -32.93 3.03 16.47
N TYR A 61 -32.48 3.06 17.74
CA TYR A 61 -31.75 1.96 18.36
C TYR A 61 -32.56 0.66 18.41
N ASP A 62 -33.84 0.72 18.80
CA ASP A 62 -34.72 -0.46 18.82
C ASP A 62 -34.91 -1.05 17.42
N GLN A 63 -35.00 -0.20 16.39
CA GLN A 63 -35.04 -0.62 14.98
C GLN A 63 -33.73 -1.26 14.52
N ALA A 64 -32.58 -0.66 14.87
CA ALA A 64 -31.28 -1.22 14.58
C ALA A 64 -31.06 -2.59 15.25
N LEU A 65 -31.48 -2.73 16.52
CA LEU A 65 -31.39 -3.98 17.27
C LEU A 65 -32.30 -5.05 16.68
N ALA A 66 -33.49 -4.68 16.17
CA ALA A 66 -34.36 -5.61 15.45
C ALA A 66 -33.73 -6.07 14.11
N ALA A 67 -33.15 -5.15 13.33
CA ALA A 67 -32.46 -5.47 12.08
C ALA A 67 -31.22 -6.38 12.33
N TYR A 68 -30.40 -6.04 13.33
CA TYR A 68 -29.24 -6.84 13.75
C TYR A 68 -29.65 -8.27 14.14
N ARG A 69 -30.74 -8.43 14.89
CA ARG A 69 -31.32 -9.74 15.25
C ARG A 69 -31.91 -10.50 14.05
N ALA A 70 -32.40 -9.79 13.04
CA ALA A 70 -32.86 -10.39 11.78
C ALA A 70 -31.71 -10.77 10.82
N GLY A 71 -30.46 -10.39 11.13
CA GLY A 71 -29.30 -10.61 10.28
C GLY A 71 -29.04 -9.52 9.24
N ASP A 72 -29.90 -8.50 9.17
CA ASP A 72 -29.77 -7.35 8.27
C ASP A 72 -28.81 -6.32 8.86
N MET A 73 -27.53 -6.49 8.57
CA MET A 73 -26.46 -5.60 9.05
C MET A 73 -26.52 -4.21 8.40
N ASP A 74 -27.13 -4.09 7.22
CA ASP A 74 -27.17 -2.85 6.44
C ASP A 74 -28.27 -1.91 6.96
N ALA A 75 -29.47 -2.43 7.18
CA ALA A 75 -30.52 -1.70 7.89
C ALA A 75 -30.10 -1.37 9.34
N ALA A 76 -29.40 -2.28 10.03
CA ALA A 76 -28.87 -2.02 11.37
C ALA A 76 -27.85 -0.87 11.38
N GLY A 77 -26.85 -0.92 10.51
CA GLY A 77 -25.82 0.13 10.39
C GLY A 77 -26.42 1.50 10.00
N SER A 78 -27.36 1.51 9.06
CA SER A 78 -28.09 2.71 8.65
C SER A 78 -28.83 3.36 9.83
N LYS A 79 -29.59 2.57 10.59
CA LYS A 79 -30.35 3.08 11.75
C LYS A 79 -29.48 3.49 12.92
N LEU A 80 -28.30 2.88 13.09
CA LEU A 80 -27.29 3.33 14.05
C LEU A 80 -26.67 4.68 13.67
N ALA A 81 -26.41 4.92 12.39
CA ALA A 81 -25.92 6.22 11.92
C ALA A 81 -26.95 7.34 12.20
N GLU A 82 -28.23 7.10 11.87
CA GLU A 82 -29.33 8.02 12.22
C GLU A 82 -29.44 8.25 13.74
N ALA A 83 -29.39 7.19 14.55
CA ALA A 83 -29.46 7.29 16.02
C ALA A 83 -28.27 8.08 16.61
N ARG A 84 -27.07 7.86 16.06
CA ARG A 84 -25.82 8.49 16.51
C ARG A 84 -25.76 9.98 16.16
N ALA A 85 -26.40 10.41 15.08
CA ALA A 85 -26.56 11.83 14.76
C ALA A 85 -27.41 12.57 15.82
N LEU A 86 -28.40 11.90 16.43
CA LEU A 86 -29.27 12.46 17.47
C LEU A 86 -28.69 12.33 18.88
N ALA A 87 -28.01 11.22 19.20
CA ALA A 87 -27.49 10.95 20.55
C ALA A 87 -26.04 10.41 20.55
N PRO A 88 -25.04 11.17 20.07
CA PRO A 88 -23.68 10.68 19.84
C PRO A 88 -22.91 10.21 21.10
N LYS A 89 -23.41 10.54 22.29
CA LYS A 89 -22.81 10.17 23.60
C LYS A 89 -23.46 8.96 24.27
N ARG A 90 -24.41 8.28 23.61
CA ARG A 90 -25.11 7.11 24.15
C ARG A 90 -24.30 5.84 23.88
N ALA A 91 -23.67 5.27 24.90
CA ALA A 91 -22.71 4.17 24.76
C ALA A 91 -23.28 2.97 23.99
N ALA A 92 -24.52 2.55 24.30
CA ALA A 92 -25.22 1.46 23.61
C ALA A 92 -25.27 1.57 22.07
N LEU A 93 -25.26 2.79 21.50
CA LEU A 93 -25.19 2.97 20.04
C LEU A 93 -23.83 2.50 19.50
N HIS A 94 -22.75 2.81 20.21
CA HIS A 94 -21.39 2.40 19.85
C HIS A 94 -21.20 0.90 20.09
N THR A 95 -21.73 0.33 21.17
CA THR A 95 -21.76 -1.13 21.40
C THR A 95 -22.40 -1.86 20.22
N LEU A 96 -23.62 -1.47 19.83
CA LEU A 96 -24.33 -2.15 18.74
C LEU A 96 -23.72 -1.87 17.36
N THR A 97 -23.05 -0.72 17.18
CA THR A 97 -22.21 -0.46 15.99
C THR A 97 -21.04 -1.44 15.93
N GLY A 98 -20.33 -1.64 17.06
CA GLY A 98 -19.23 -2.60 17.15
C GLY A 98 -19.66 -4.03 16.84
N TRP A 99 -20.84 -4.45 17.30
CA TRP A 99 -21.41 -5.75 16.96
C TRP A 99 -21.79 -5.90 15.48
N VAL A 100 -22.35 -4.86 14.85
CA VAL A 100 -22.64 -4.85 13.41
C VAL A 100 -21.34 -4.93 12.59
N GLN A 101 -20.32 -4.18 12.96
CA GLN A 101 -18.99 -4.20 12.32
C GLN A 101 -18.32 -5.57 12.46
N LEU A 102 -18.28 -6.12 13.68
CA LEU A 102 -17.71 -7.43 13.96
C LEU A 102 -18.41 -8.56 13.17
N ARG A 103 -19.72 -8.44 12.94
CA ARG A 103 -20.51 -9.39 12.12
C ARG A 103 -20.27 -9.22 10.62
N ARG A 104 -19.88 -8.03 10.16
CA ARG A 104 -19.42 -7.76 8.78
C ARG A 104 -17.95 -8.12 8.55
N GLY A 105 -17.18 -8.39 9.61
CA GLY A 105 -15.74 -8.67 9.53
C GLY A 105 -14.84 -7.43 9.66
N ASP A 106 -15.42 -6.25 9.88
CA ASP A 106 -14.68 -5.02 10.22
C ASP A 106 -14.19 -5.09 11.67
N LEU A 107 -13.03 -5.75 11.86
CA LEU A 107 -12.44 -5.95 13.19
C LEU A 107 -11.88 -4.66 13.78
N ALA A 108 -11.34 -3.77 12.94
CA ALA A 108 -10.72 -2.52 13.37
C ALA A 108 -11.77 -1.51 13.83
N GLY A 109 -12.77 -1.25 12.99
CA GLY A 109 -13.90 -0.39 13.33
C GLY A 109 -14.74 -0.96 14.47
N ALA A 110 -14.92 -2.29 14.56
CA ALA A 110 -15.53 -2.91 15.73
C ALA A 110 -14.75 -2.61 17.02
N GLY A 111 -13.42 -2.78 17.00
CA GLY A 111 -12.54 -2.42 18.12
C GLY A 111 -12.71 -0.97 18.54
N THR A 112 -12.63 -0.03 17.58
CA THR A 112 -12.84 1.40 17.81
C THR A 112 -14.22 1.71 18.40
N SER A 113 -15.30 1.10 17.88
CA SER A 113 -16.67 1.30 18.39
C SER A 113 -16.85 0.74 19.81
N PHE A 114 -16.31 -0.44 20.12
CA PHE A 114 -16.36 -0.98 21.49
C PHE A 114 -15.51 -0.14 22.45
N GLN A 115 -14.31 0.28 22.06
CA GLN A 115 -13.46 1.16 22.85
C GLN A 115 -14.15 2.52 23.09
N ARG A 116 -14.79 3.10 22.07
CA ARG A 116 -15.58 4.33 22.20
C ARG A 116 -16.78 4.17 23.13
N SER A 117 -17.40 2.98 23.17
CA SER A 117 -18.42 2.69 24.16
C SER A 117 -17.87 2.68 25.58
N LEU A 118 -16.67 2.11 25.80
CA LEU A 118 -16.01 2.08 27.12
C LEU A 118 -15.51 3.47 27.56
N GLU A 119 -15.16 4.36 26.63
CA GLU A 119 -14.87 5.77 26.97
C GLU A 119 -16.09 6.52 27.50
N LEU A 120 -17.31 6.10 27.11
CA LEU A 120 -18.58 6.70 27.52
C LEU A 120 -19.13 6.03 28.79
N GLU A 121 -19.06 4.70 28.87
CA GLU A 121 -19.49 3.88 30.01
C GLU A 121 -18.38 2.85 30.36
N PRO A 122 -17.38 3.22 31.19
CA PRO A 122 -16.21 2.37 31.47
C PRO A 122 -16.49 1.02 32.12
N ASP A 123 -17.64 0.92 32.79
CA ASP A 123 -18.06 -0.26 33.56
C ASP A 123 -18.93 -1.24 32.73
N ALA A 124 -19.18 -0.94 31.44
CA ALA A 124 -20.01 -1.78 30.59
C ALA A 124 -19.28 -3.07 30.17
N ALA A 125 -19.78 -4.25 30.56
CA ALA A 125 -19.19 -5.53 30.16
C ALA A 125 -19.40 -5.88 28.68
N GLU A 126 -20.53 -5.52 28.07
CA GLU A 126 -20.86 -5.91 26.69
C GLU A 126 -19.83 -5.43 25.64
N PRO A 127 -19.33 -4.18 25.68
CA PRO A 127 -18.20 -3.77 24.84
C PRO A 127 -16.89 -4.52 25.11
N ARG A 128 -16.61 -4.92 26.36
CA ARG A 128 -15.40 -5.72 26.68
C ARG A 128 -15.51 -7.13 26.11
N THR A 129 -16.70 -7.74 26.16
CA THR A 129 -17.00 -8.97 25.42
C THR A 129 -16.79 -8.78 23.92
N GLY A 130 -17.22 -7.65 23.37
CA GLY A 130 -16.95 -7.24 21.99
C GLY A 130 -15.45 -7.19 21.65
N LEU A 131 -14.64 -6.50 22.48
CA LEU A 131 -13.18 -6.45 22.35
C LEU A 131 -12.54 -7.84 22.45
N GLY A 132 -13.02 -8.70 23.37
CA GLY A 132 -12.58 -10.09 23.47
C GLY A 132 -12.82 -10.88 22.18
N TYR A 133 -13.97 -10.68 21.53
CA TYR A 133 -14.24 -11.31 20.22
C TYR A 133 -13.43 -10.70 19.07
N VAL A 134 -13.15 -9.39 19.09
CA VAL A 134 -12.21 -8.74 18.15
C VAL A 134 -10.82 -9.35 18.30
N ALA A 135 -10.28 -9.43 19.53
CA ALA A 135 -9.01 -10.05 19.84
C ALA A 135 -8.95 -11.53 19.44
N LEU A 136 -10.01 -12.32 19.69
CA LEU A 136 -10.12 -13.72 19.20
C LEU A 136 -10.08 -13.83 17.68
N ARG A 137 -10.68 -12.88 16.95
CA ARG A 137 -10.66 -12.86 15.48
C ARG A 137 -9.28 -12.46 14.94
N GLN A 138 -8.58 -11.57 15.64
CA GLN A 138 -7.21 -11.14 15.31
C GLN A 138 -6.12 -12.15 15.76
N GLY A 139 -6.48 -13.13 16.58
CA GLY A 139 -5.56 -14.16 17.08
C GLY A 139 -4.84 -13.80 18.39
N TYR A 140 -5.21 -12.70 19.04
CA TYR A 140 -4.69 -12.31 20.37
C TYR A 140 -5.46 -13.08 21.46
N VAL A 141 -5.22 -14.38 21.58
CA VAL A 141 -6.08 -15.28 22.38
C VAL A 141 -5.94 -15.03 23.89
N GLU A 142 -4.74 -14.71 24.37
CA GLU A 142 -4.48 -14.33 25.76
C GLU A 142 -5.10 -12.97 26.11
N GLU A 143 -5.02 -12.00 25.20
CA GLU A 143 -5.65 -10.68 25.38
C GLU A 143 -7.17 -10.82 25.40
N ALA A 144 -7.71 -11.63 24.48
CA ALA A 144 -9.13 -11.95 24.45
C ALA A 144 -9.61 -12.62 25.73
N LEU A 145 -8.84 -13.58 26.27
CA LEU A 145 -9.13 -14.19 27.56
C LEU A 145 -9.20 -13.12 28.66
N GLY A 146 -8.24 -12.20 28.71
CA GLY A 146 -8.25 -11.07 29.66
C GLY A 146 -9.51 -10.20 29.51
N TRP A 147 -9.92 -9.86 28.29
CA TRP A 147 -11.14 -9.10 28.04
C TRP A 147 -12.41 -9.84 28.51
N PHE A 148 -12.51 -11.15 28.28
CA PHE A 148 -13.65 -11.94 28.76
C PHE A 148 -13.64 -12.15 30.27
N GLU A 149 -12.47 -12.32 30.89
CA GLU A 149 -12.36 -12.46 32.35
C GLU A 149 -12.76 -11.16 33.06
N VAL A 150 -12.33 -9.98 32.58
CA VAL A 150 -12.80 -8.69 33.10
C VAL A 150 -14.30 -8.47 32.87
N ALA A 151 -14.84 -8.92 31.73
CA ALA A 151 -16.28 -8.85 31.47
C ALA A 151 -17.10 -9.72 32.43
N LEU A 152 -16.57 -10.89 32.83
CA LEU A 152 -17.21 -11.84 33.75
C LEU A 152 -17.02 -11.48 35.23
N ASP A 153 -15.93 -10.80 35.59
CA ASP A 153 -15.73 -10.28 36.96
C ASP A 153 -16.80 -9.22 37.29
N ASP A 154 -17.13 -8.34 36.34
CA ASP A 154 -18.18 -7.33 36.49
C ASP A 154 -19.59 -7.91 36.28
N HIS A 155 -19.77 -8.84 35.33
CA HIS A 155 -21.05 -9.45 34.98
C HIS A 155 -20.96 -11.00 34.83
N PRO A 156 -21.00 -11.75 35.95
CA PRO A 156 -20.83 -13.20 35.96
C PRO A 156 -21.90 -14.01 35.19
N ASP A 157 -23.04 -13.39 34.86
CA ASP A 157 -24.17 -13.96 34.12
C ASP A 157 -24.10 -13.70 32.60
N SER A 158 -23.02 -13.07 32.10
CA SER A 158 -22.84 -12.81 30.67
C SER A 158 -22.52 -14.08 29.87
N GLY A 159 -23.56 -14.74 29.34
CA GLY A 159 -23.41 -15.95 28.52
C GLY A 159 -22.48 -15.78 27.31
N ASP A 160 -22.48 -14.62 26.64
CA ASP A 160 -21.57 -14.36 25.52
C ASP A 160 -20.12 -14.18 25.97
N ALA A 161 -19.86 -13.53 27.12
CA ALA A 161 -18.51 -13.46 27.68
C ALA A 161 -18.02 -14.85 28.11
N ALA A 162 -18.91 -15.67 28.69
CA ALA A 162 -18.58 -17.02 29.14
C ALA A 162 -18.27 -17.96 27.95
N ARG A 163 -19.05 -17.91 26.86
CA ARG A 163 -18.72 -18.58 25.59
C ARG A 163 -17.39 -18.10 25.02
N GLY A 164 -17.14 -16.79 25.03
CA GLY A 164 -15.89 -16.18 24.59
C GLY A 164 -14.69 -16.71 25.37
N ARG A 165 -14.80 -16.75 26.70
CA ARG A 165 -13.80 -17.32 27.61
C ARG A 165 -13.52 -18.80 27.32
N ILE A 166 -14.54 -19.64 27.12
CA ILE A 166 -14.35 -21.06 26.76
C ILE A 166 -13.63 -21.17 25.41
N MET A 167 -14.02 -20.38 24.41
CA MET A 167 -13.35 -20.36 23.10
C MET A 167 -11.89 -19.91 23.20
N ALA A 168 -11.57 -18.95 24.07
CA ALA A 168 -10.21 -18.51 24.35
C ALA A 168 -9.40 -19.61 25.06
N LEU A 169 -9.89 -20.17 26.17
CA LEU A 169 -9.25 -21.26 26.90
C LEU A 169 -9.02 -22.50 26.01
N TYR A 170 -9.98 -22.84 25.16
CA TYR A 170 -9.88 -23.93 24.18
C TYR A 170 -8.80 -23.69 23.10
N ARG A 171 -8.63 -22.44 22.68
CA ARG A 171 -7.57 -22.04 21.73
C ARG A 171 -6.19 -21.89 22.37
N LEU A 172 -6.12 -21.69 23.69
CA LEU A 172 -4.91 -21.67 24.51
C LEU A 172 -4.51 -23.07 25.04
N GLY A 173 -5.13 -24.14 24.53
CA GLY A 173 -4.85 -25.52 24.98
C GLY A 173 -5.24 -25.82 26.44
N ARG A 174 -5.84 -24.86 27.16
CA ARG A 174 -6.26 -24.95 28.57
C ARG A 174 -7.56 -25.75 28.70
N LEU A 175 -7.52 -27.02 28.27
CA LEU A 175 -8.70 -27.88 28.13
C LEU A 175 -9.41 -28.14 29.46
N ASP A 176 -8.68 -28.32 30.56
CA ASP A 176 -9.28 -28.51 31.89
C ASP A 176 -10.05 -27.25 32.34
N ASP A 177 -9.48 -26.06 32.12
CA ASP A 177 -10.14 -24.78 32.42
C ASP A 177 -11.34 -24.54 31.49
N ALA A 178 -11.22 -24.90 30.21
CA ALA A 178 -12.30 -24.79 29.23
C ALA A 178 -13.48 -25.73 29.58
N ALA A 179 -13.19 -26.96 30.00
CA ALA A 179 -14.19 -27.93 30.47
C ALA A 179 -14.87 -27.44 31.75
N ALA A 180 -14.11 -26.95 32.74
CA ALA A 180 -14.65 -26.39 33.98
C ALA A 180 -15.50 -25.12 33.74
N ALA A 181 -15.12 -24.28 32.79
CA ALA A 181 -15.91 -23.11 32.38
C ALA A 181 -17.19 -23.50 31.60
N LEU A 182 -17.19 -24.65 30.92
CA LEU A 182 -18.29 -25.15 30.12
C LEU A 182 -19.37 -25.88 30.94
N GLU A 183 -18.97 -26.60 32.01
CA GLU A 183 -19.88 -27.33 32.92
C GLU A 183 -21.15 -26.56 33.32
N PRO A 184 -21.10 -25.31 33.82
CA PRO A 184 -22.31 -24.58 34.22
C PRO A 184 -23.24 -24.22 33.05
N LEU A 185 -22.71 -24.07 31.83
CA LEU A 185 -23.47 -23.61 30.66
C LEU A 185 -24.16 -24.73 29.88
N GLN A 186 -23.68 -25.98 29.97
CA GLN A 186 -24.26 -27.11 29.24
C GLN A 186 -25.74 -27.36 29.61
N ALA A 187 -26.12 -27.11 30.86
CA ALA A 187 -27.50 -27.25 31.32
C ALA A 187 -28.42 -26.11 30.84
N GLU A 188 -27.87 -24.89 30.73
CA GLU A 188 -28.62 -23.68 30.36
C GLU A 188 -28.78 -23.53 28.84
N PHE A 189 -27.76 -23.90 28.07
CA PHE A 189 -27.69 -23.70 26.62
C PHE A 189 -27.76 -25.01 25.81
N SER A 190 -28.58 -25.96 26.27
CA SER A 190 -28.74 -27.30 25.68
C SER A 190 -29.23 -27.36 24.21
N GLY A 191 -29.53 -26.21 23.58
CA GLY A 191 -29.86 -26.08 22.16
C GLY A 191 -28.85 -25.28 21.31
N ASP A 192 -27.70 -24.91 21.86
CA ASP A 192 -26.64 -24.17 21.16
C ASP A 192 -25.70 -25.15 20.43
N GLU A 193 -25.86 -25.29 19.11
CA GLU A 193 -25.10 -26.23 18.28
C GLU A 193 -23.59 -25.94 18.27
N ALA A 194 -23.20 -24.66 18.32
CA ALA A 194 -21.79 -24.26 18.34
C ALA A 194 -21.14 -24.57 19.70
N LEU A 195 -21.87 -24.36 20.81
CA LEU A 195 -21.42 -24.78 22.14
C LEU A 195 -21.37 -26.30 22.26
N HIS A 196 -22.29 -27.03 21.61
CA HIS A 196 -22.28 -28.49 21.58
C HIS A 196 -21.12 -29.06 20.76
N GLU A 197 -20.77 -28.48 19.61
CA GLU A 197 -19.56 -28.86 18.85
C GLU A 197 -18.30 -28.58 19.67
N LEU A 198 -18.22 -27.40 20.31
CA LEU A 198 -17.12 -27.03 21.19
C LEU A 198 -16.98 -27.99 22.37
N ALA A 199 -18.10 -28.42 22.98
CA ALA A 199 -18.14 -29.44 24.02
C ALA A 199 -17.57 -30.77 23.53
N GLN A 200 -18.05 -31.30 22.40
CA GLN A 200 -17.53 -32.56 21.83
C GLN A 200 -16.02 -32.49 21.53
N ARG A 201 -15.52 -31.31 21.14
CA ARG A 201 -14.10 -31.10 20.86
C ARG A 201 -13.26 -31.11 22.13
N ILE A 202 -13.69 -30.37 23.16
CA ILE A 202 -13.10 -30.37 24.51
C ILE A 202 -13.11 -31.78 25.12
N ASP A 203 -14.27 -32.45 25.14
CA ASP A 203 -14.46 -33.81 25.67
C ASP A 203 -13.62 -34.86 24.92
N SER A 204 -13.35 -34.64 23.63
CA SER A 204 -12.47 -35.52 22.85
C SER A 204 -10.97 -35.32 23.12
N GLY A 205 -10.60 -34.40 24.03
CA GLY A 205 -9.22 -34.06 24.34
C GLY A 205 -8.48 -33.36 23.20
N ARG A 206 -9.21 -32.79 22.23
CA ARG A 206 -8.64 -32.15 21.03
C ARG A 206 -8.79 -30.65 21.11
N SER A 207 -7.74 -29.97 21.57
CA SER A 207 -7.56 -28.53 21.45
C SER A 207 -7.73 -28.05 20.00
N ALA A 208 -7.88 -26.73 19.81
CA ALA A 208 -7.48 -26.16 18.54
C ALA A 208 -6.00 -26.55 18.31
N PRO A 209 -5.57 -26.93 17.10
CA PRO A 209 -4.18 -27.32 16.88
C PRO A 209 -3.26 -26.14 17.21
N GLU A 210 -2.60 -26.18 18.37
CA GLU A 210 -1.51 -25.26 18.74
C GLU A 210 -0.26 -25.53 17.88
N GLU A 211 -0.20 -26.73 17.29
CA GLU A 211 0.87 -27.23 16.44
C GLU A 211 0.41 -27.42 14.99
N GLU A 212 1.32 -27.21 14.05
CA GLU A 212 1.14 -27.47 12.61
C GLU A 212 0.94 -28.96 12.30
N VAL A 213 -0.27 -29.33 11.83
CA VAL A 213 -0.64 -30.74 11.60
C VAL A 213 -0.46 -31.13 10.14
N ARG A 214 0.24 -32.24 9.89
CA ARG A 214 0.30 -32.87 8.55
C ARG A 214 -0.91 -33.76 8.35
N LEU A 215 -1.72 -33.50 7.32
CA LEU A 215 -3.02 -34.16 7.11
C LEU A 215 -2.89 -35.64 6.67
N ARG A 216 -1.75 -36.02 6.09
CA ARG A 216 -1.40 -37.34 5.58
C ARG A 216 0.04 -37.69 5.99
N PRO A 217 0.34 -38.98 6.28
CA PRO A 217 1.70 -39.42 6.59
C PRO A 217 2.62 -39.34 5.36
N ALA A 218 3.93 -39.31 5.62
CA ALA A 218 4.97 -39.40 4.59
C ALA A 218 4.76 -40.63 3.67
N LEU A 219 5.03 -40.45 2.38
CA LEU A 219 4.95 -41.53 1.41
C LEU A 219 6.08 -42.55 1.63
N PRO A 220 5.81 -43.87 1.49
CA PRO A 220 6.83 -44.89 1.69
C PRO A 220 8.02 -44.71 0.73
N GLN A 221 9.25 -44.85 1.23
CA GLN A 221 10.48 -44.66 0.43
C GLN A 221 10.57 -45.59 -0.81
N ALA A 222 9.84 -46.72 -0.79
CA ALA A 222 9.70 -47.64 -1.91
C ALA A 222 8.83 -47.11 -3.08
N ARG A 223 8.08 -46.01 -2.89
CA ARG A 223 7.41 -45.30 -4.00
C ARG A 223 8.49 -44.72 -4.93
N PRO A 224 8.37 -44.90 -6.26
CA PRO A 224 9.28 -44.29 -7.23
C PRO A 224 9.34 -42.77 -7.07
N LEU A 225 10.56 -42.21 -7.19
CA LEU A 225 10.77 -40.77 -7.21
C LEU A 225 10.12 -40.16 -8.46
N GLN A 226 9.26 -39.17 -8.28
CA GLN A 226 8.69 -38.39 -9.36
C GLN A 226 9.44 -37.06 -9.52
N VAL A 227 10.06 -36.86 -10.68
CA VAL A 227 10.59 -35.55 -11.08
C VAL A 227 9.47 -34.82 -11.82
N VAL A 228 8.88 -33.79 -11.20
CA VAL A 228 7.75 -33.00 -11.76
C VAL A 228 8.27 -32.09 -12.87
N ALA A 229 9.33 -31.36 -12.56
CA ALA A 229 10.09 -30.51 -13.47
C ALA A 229 11.59 -30.73 -13.23
N ARG A 230 12.43 -30.30 -14.18
CA ARG A 230 13.90 -30.33 -14.05
C ARG A 230 14.56 -29.21 -14.85
N SER A 231 15.71 -28.74 -14.41
CA SER A 231 16.57 -27.85 -15.19
C SER A 231 17.12 -28.56 -16.42
N GLY A 232 16.99 -27.93 -17.58
CA GLY A 232 17.83 -28.19 -18.75
C GLY A 232 19.10 -27.34 -18.68
N ARG A 233 19.75 -27.14 -19.83
CA ARG A 233 20.91 -26.23 -19.93
C ARG A 233 20.52 -24.75 -20.03
N GLU A 234 19.41 -24.46 -20.70
CA GLU A 234 18.96 -23.08 -20.97
C GLU A 234 17.57 -22.79 -20.38
N TYR A 235 16.69 -23.80 -20.37
CA TYR A 235 15.29 -23.69 -19.98
C TYR A 235 14.94 -24.67 -18.86
N LEU A 236 13.89 -24.34 -18.09
CA LEU A 236 13.24 -25.32 -17.23
C LEU A 236 12.44 -26.31 -18.10
N LEU A 237 12.49 -27.59 -17.76
CA LEU A 237 11.80 -28.66 -18.48
C LEU A 237 10.64 -29.18 -17.63
N ALA A 238 9.44 -29.22 -18.19
CA ALA A 238 8.27 -29.85 -17.60
C ALA A 238 7.72 -30.94 -18.52
N ARG A 239 6.78 -31.75 -18.03
CA ARG A 239 6.11 -32.76 -18.86
C ARG A 239 4.84 -32.23 -19.50
N ASP A 240 4.65 -32.54 -20.78
CA ASP A 240 3.38 -32.33 -21.46
C ASP A 240 2.33 -33.39 -21.06
N VAL A 241 1.10 -33.23 -21.57
CA VAL A 241 0.00 -34.18 -21.36
C VAL A 241 0.26 -35.59 -21.91
N THR A 242 1.29 -35.76 -22.75
CA THR A 242 1.75 -37.06 -23.27
C THR A 242 2.89 -37.66 -22.43
N GLY A 243 3.36 -36.95 -21.39
CA GLY A 243 4.46 -37.34 -20.52
C GLY A 243 5.86 -37.04 -21.07
N ARG A 244 5.97 -36.35 -22.21
CA ARG A 244 7.26 -35.97 -22.81
C ARG A 244 7.79 -34.69 -22.17
N TRP A 245 9.10 -34.62 -21.97
CA TRP A 245 9.76 -33.40 -21.53
C TRP A 245 9.70 -32.33 -22.64
N GLN A 246 9.30 -31.12 -22.28
CA GLN A 246 9.34 -29.94 -23.15
C GLN A 246 10.08 -28.81 -22.44
N ALA A 247 10.84 -28.00 -23.19
CA ALA A 247 11.45 -26.78 -22.68
C ALA A 247 10.39 -25.69 -22.55
N LEU A 248 10.12 -25.25 -21.31
CA LEU A 248 9.23 -24.14 -21.04
C LEU A 248 9.98 -22.83 -21.22
N LEU A 249 9.36 -21.90 -21.96
CA LEU A 249 9.73 -20.49 -21.90
C LEU A 249 8.79 -19.82 -20.90
N VAL A 250 9.33 -19.39 -19.76
CA VAL A 250 8.51 -18.81 -18.69
C VAL A 250 7.97 -17.45 -19.15
N LYS A 251 6.64 -17.34 -19.24
CA LYS A 251 5.90 -16.10 -19.45
C LYS A 251 5.08 -15.86 -18.19
N GLY A 252 5.74 -15.27 -17.19
CA GLY A 252 5.24 -15.25 -15.82
C GLY A 252 4.61 -13.92 -15.40
N VAL A 253 3.80 -13.96 -14.35
CA VAL A 253 3.35 -12.78 -13.59
C VAL A 253 3.60 -13.02 -12.09
N ASN A 254 4.17 -12.04 -11.40
CA ASN A 254 4.31 -12.03 -9.95
C ASN A 254 3.01 -11.55 -9.30
N LEU A 255 2.48 -12.34 -8.37
CA LEU A 255 1.21 -12.05 -7.72
C LEU A 255 1.44 -11.34 -6.37
N GLY A 256 1.44 -10.01 -6.41
CA GLY A 256 1.10 -9.17 -5.26
C GLY A 256 -0.38 -9.35 -4.91
N VAL A 257 -0.74 -9.17 -3.64
CA VAL A 257 -2.08 -9.46 -3.09
C VAL A 257 -2.54 -8.46 -2.03
N ALA A 258 -1.75 -7.41 -1.77
CA ALA A 258 -2.05 -6.40 -0.77
C ALA A 258 -3.06 -5.38 -1.31
N LEU A 259 -4.35 -5.62 -1.06
CA LEU A 259 -5.41 -4.68 -1.40
C LEU A 259 -5.22 -3.34 -0.66
N PRO A 260 -5.67 -2.21 -1.23
CA PRO A 260 -5.64 -0.91 -0.55
C PRO A 260 -6.19 -0.94 0.88
N GLY A 261 -5.51 -0.25 1.80
CA GLY A 261 -5.80 -0.27 3.24
C GLY A 261 -5.31 -1.51 3.99
N LYS A 262 -4.81 -2.56 3.30
CA LYS A 262 -4.38 -3.83 3.90
C LYS A 262 -2.86 -4.02 3.82
N PHE A 263 -2.26 -4.60 4.86
CA PHE A 263 -0.86 -5.01 4.85
C PHE A 263 -0.64 -6.21 3.91
N PRO A 264 0.58 -6.46 3.42
CA PRO A 264 0.89 -7.63 2.58
C PRO A 264 0.66 -8.99 3.27
N SER A 265 0.44 -9.01 4.59
CA SER A 265 0.05 -10.20 5.36
C SER A 265 -1.46 -10.32 5.62
N GLU A 266 -2.26 -9.31 5.25
CA GLU A 266 -3.72 -9.28 5.39
C GLU A 266 -4.35 -9.78 4.07
N PHE A 267 -4.12 -11.05 3.79
CA PHE A 267 -4.49 -11.67 2.51
C PHE A 267 -6.01 -11.67 2.27
N PRO A 268 -6.46 -11.45 1.02
CA PRO A 268 -7.84 -11.69 0.64
C PRO A 268 -8.28 -13.13 0.98
N PRO A 269 -9.44 -13.33 1.65
CA PRO A 269 -9.93 -14.66 2.00
C PRO A 269 -10.79 -15.31 0.90
N ASP A 270 -11.13 -14.57 -0.15
CA ASP A 270 -12.08 -14.97 -1.19
C ASP A 270 -11.41 -15.75 -2.33
N GLU A 271 -11.79 -17.02 -2.52
CA GLU A 271 -11.37 -17.88 -3.64
C GLU A 271 -11.71 -17.25 -5.00
N SER A 272 -12.87 -16.60 -5.12
CA SER A 272 -13.37 -16.11 -6.40
C SER A 272 -12.54 -14.96 -6.97
N LEU A 273 -11.97 -14.13 -6.10
CA LEU A 273 -11.04 -13.06 -6.47
C LEU A 273 -9.72 -13.62 -7.04
N TYR A 274 -9.16 -14.65 -6.40
CA TYR A 274 -7.97 -15.33 -6.93
C TYR A 274 -8.27 -16.04 -8.26
N LEU A 275 -9.44 -16.68 -8.38
CA LEU A 275 -9.84 -17.35 -9.62
C LEU A 275 -9.97 -16.34 -10.77
N GLU A 276 -10.60 -15.19 -10.55
CA GLU A 276 -10.69 -14.11 -11.54
C GLU A 276 -9.29 -13.63 -11.98
N TRP A 277 -8.37 -13.39 -11.04
CA TRP A 277 -7.01 -12.99 -11.36
C TRP A 277 -6.26 -14.05 -12.17
N LEU A 278 -6.38 -15.33 -11.81
CA LEU A 278 -5.76 -16.44 -12.54
C LEU A 278 -6.33 -16.58 -13.96
N ASP A 279 -7.65 -16.44 -14.12
CA ASP A 279 -8.32 -16.45 -15.41
C ASP A 279 -7.82 -15.32 -16.32
N GLN A 280 -7.72 -14.10 -15.78
CA GLN A 280 -7.19 -12.94 -16.50
C GLN A 280 -5.69 -13.12 -16.84
N ILE A 281 -4.87 -13.63 -15.92
CA ILE A 281 -3.45 -13.92 -16.19
C ILE A 281 -3.30 -14.95 -17.33
N SER A 282 -4.08 -16.03 -17.34
CA SER A 282 -4.04 -17.01 -18.45
C SER A 282 -4.57 -16.42 -19.77
N LEU A 283 -5.60 -15.57 -19.72
CA LEU A 283 -6.15 -14.82 -20.87
C LEU A 283 -5.12 -13.83 -21.46
N MET A 284 -4.14 -13.39 -20.68
CA MET A 284 -3.00 -12.62 -21.15
C MET A 284 -1.96 -13.46 -21.91
N ASN A 285 -2.17 -14.78 -22.08
CA ASN A 285 -1.21 -15.75 -22.62
C ASN A 285 0.05 -15.93 -21.73
N ALA A 286 -0.02 -15.57 -20.44
CA ALA A 286 0.96 -16.02 -19.46
C ALA A 286 0.79 -17.53 -19.20
N ASN A 287 1.87 -18.20 -18.82
CA ASN A 287 1.87 -19.64 -18.52
C ASN A 287 2.33 -19.96 -17.09
N THR A 288 2.70 -18.94 -16.31
CA THR A 288 3.29 -19.10 -14.98
C THR A 288 2.83 -17.99 -14.04
N VAL A 289 2.57 -18.32 -12.79
CA VAL A 289 2.40 -17.37 -11.68
C VAL A 289 3.50 -17.61 -10.67
N ARG A 290 4.10 -16.53 -10.14
CA ARG A 290 5.04 -16.60 -9.01
C ARG A 290 4.43 -16.00 -7.76
N LEU A 291 4.60 -16.71 -6.65
CA LEU A 291 4.35 -16.21 -5.30
C LEU A 291 5.67 -15.89 -4.61
N TYR A 292 5.69 -14.89 -3.74
CA TYR A 292 6.85 -14.59 -2.88
C TYR A 292 6.86 -15.42 -1.58
N THR A 293 5.67 -15.82 -1.10
CA THR A 293 5.45 -16.43 0.22
C THR A 293 4.26 -17.39 0.19
N LEU A 294 3.91 -17.98 1.35
CA LEU A 294 2.71 -18.77 1.52
C LEU A 294 1.46 -17.88 1.51
N LEU A 295 0.53 -18.15 0.59
CA LEU A 295 -0.81 -17.53 0.56
C LEU A 295 -1.85 -18.38 1.31
N PRO A 296 -3.07 -17.88 1.60
CA PRO A 296 -4.12 -18.69 2.22
C PRO A 296 -4.57 -19.88 1.34
N PRO A 297 -5.24 -20.90 1.93
CA PRO A 297 -5.78 -22.04 1.18
C PRO A 297 -6.63 -21.66 -0.04
N ALA A 298 -7.42 -20.58 0.07
CA ALA A 298 -8.27 -20.05 -1.01
C ALA A 298 -7.51 -19.79 -2.34
N PHE A 299 -6.24 -19.38 -2.30
CA PHE A 299 -5.43 -19.27 -3.51
C PHE A 299 -5.13 -20.64 -4.13
N TYR A 300 -4.79 -21.64 -3.32
CA TYR A 300 -4.45 -22.98 -3.81
C TYR A 300 -5.68 -23.72 -4.34
N ASP A 301 -6.83 -23.54 -3.68
CA ASP A 301 -8.12 -24.05 -4.15
C ASP A 301 -8.50 -23.40 -5.51
N ALA A 302 -8.38 -22.06 -5.63
CA ALA A 302 -8.57 -21.35 -6.90
C ALA A 302 -7.58 -21.78 -8.00
N PHE A 303 -6.31 -21.98 -7.66
CA PHE A 303 -5.26 -22.39 -8.60
C PHE A 303 -5.42 -23.84 -9.10
N GLN A 304 -5.90 -24.75 -8.24
CA GLN A 304 -6.33 -26.07 -8.67
C GLN A 304 -7.51 -25.94 -9.64
N ARG A 305 -8.55 -25.22 -9.22
CA ARG A 305 -9.80 -25.06 -9.97
C ARG A 305 -9.60 -24.45 -11.36
N HIS A 306 -8.82 -23.38 -11.46
CA HIS A 306 -8.41 -22.77 -12.72
C HIS A 306 -7.78 -23.81 -13.68
N ASN A 307 -6.84 -24.61 -13.18
CA ASN A 307 -6.15 -25.62 -13.98
C ASN A 307 -7.03 -26.82 -14.38
N GLU A 308 -8.14 -27.06 -13.67
CA GLU A 308 -9.15 -28.08 -13.98
C GLU A 308 -10.20 -27.54 -14.98
N GLU A 309 -10.64 -26.29 -14.83
CA GLU A 309 -11.60 -25.62 -15.71
C GLU A 309 -10.96 -25.19 -17.05
N HIS A 310 -9.63 -24.97 -17.09
CA HIS A 310 -8.89 -24.45 -18.24
C HIS A 310 -7.67 -25.31 -18.67
N PRO A 311 -7.87 -26.58 -19.04
CA PRO A 311 -6.80 -27.52 -19.38
C PRO A 311 -6.06 -27.18 -20.70
N ASP A 312 -6.59 -26.27 -21.51
CA ASP A 312 -6.01 -25.73 -22.74
C ASP A 312 -5.03 -24.56 -22.51
N ARG A 313 -5.15 -23.88 -21.36
CA ARG A 313 -4.32 -22.72 -20.96
C ARG A 313 -3.80 -22.83 -19.52
N PRO A 314 -3.27 -23.99 -19.08
CA PRO A 314 -2.91 -24.22 -17.69
C PRO A 314 -1.76 -23.34 -17.23
N LEU A 315 -1.81 -22.94 -15.96
CA LEU A 315 -0.76 -22.16 -15.29
C LEU A 315 0.16 -23.07 -14.47
N TRP A 316 1.46 -22.77 -14.54
CA TRP A 316 2.47 -23.28 -13.61
C TRP A 316 2.60 -22.34 -12.40
N LEU A 317 2.89 -22.89 -11.23
CA LEU A 317 3.23 -22.14 -10.02
C LEU A 317 4.75 -22.20 -9.79
N ILE A 318 5.39 -21.05 -9.66
CA ILE A 318 6.71 -20.93 -9.04
C ILE A 318 6.50 -20.45 -7.60
N GLN A 319 6.79 -21.31 -6.65
CA GLN A 319 6.49 -21.05 -5.24
C GLN A 319 7.72 -20.44 -4.54
N GLY A 320 7.59 -19.18 -4.13
CA GLY A 320 8.55 -18.52 -3.25
C GLY A 320 8.46 -19.01 -1.81
N VAL A 321 9.59 -18.97 -1.10
CA VAL A 321 9.64 -19.08 0.36
C VAL A 321 10.36 -17.85 0.92
N TRP A 322 9.61 -16.93 1.51
CA TRP A 322 10.19 -15.72 2.09
C TRP A 322 11.11 -16.05 3.28
N ALA A 323 12.30 -15.44 3.30
CA ALA A 323 13.19 -15.46 4.46
C ALA A 323 13.36 -14.03 4.99
N VAL A 324 13.31 -13.86 6.31
CA VAL A 324 13.73 -12.60 6.95
C VAL A 324 15.26 -12.53 7.00
N LEU A 325 15.83 -11.36 7.27
CA LEU A 325 17.25 -11.26 7.62
C LEU A 325 17.52 -11.88 9.00
N PRO A 326 18.65 -12.58 9.18
CA PRO A 326 19.04 -13.11 10.47
C PRO A 326 19.43 -12.00 11.47
N PRO A 327 19.31 -12.27 12.78
CA PRO A 327 19.81 -11.36 13.80
C PRO A 327 21.33 -11.17 13.64
N GLN A 328 21.79 -9.93 13.80
CA GLN A 328 23.21 -9.53 13.65
C GLN A 328 23.85 -9.93 12.31
N HIS A 329 23.06 -10.19 11.26
CA HIS A 329 23.51 -10.67 9.96
C HIS A 329 24.15 -12.08 9.98
N ASP A 330 23.97 -12.84 11.07
CA ASP A 330 24.53 -14.20 11.18
C ASP A 330 23.57 -15.27 10.63
N PHE A 331 23.75 -15.63 9.35
CA PHE A 331 22.98 -16.72 8.71
C PHE A 331 23.28 -18.11 9.31
N HIS A 332 24.29 -18.25 10.17
CA HIS A 332 24.54 -19.47 10.94
C HIS A 332 23.80 -19.55 12.28
N ASP A 333 23.07 -18.50 12.69
CA ASP A 333 22.22 -18.55 13.89
C ASP A 333 21.26 -19.75 13.86
N ALA A 334 21.24 -20.50 14.96
CA ALA A 334 20.53 -21.77 15.04
C ALA A 334 19.01 -21.58 15.07
N ALA A 335 18.52 -20.55 15.77
CA ALA A 335 17.09 -20.29 15.87
C ALA A 335 16.53 -19.84 14.51
N TYR A 336 17.22 -18.90 13.84
CA TYR A 336 16.93 -18.46 12.49
C TYR A 336 16.86 -19.63 11.48
N LYS A 337 17.87 -20.51 11.48
CA LYS A 337 17.90 -21.68 10.59
C LYS A 337 16.79 -22.68 10.88
N ASP A 338 16.39 -22.82 12.15
CA ASP A 338 15.29 -23.69 12.54
C ASP A 338 13.91 -23.11 12.17
N ASP A 339 13.72 -21.79 12.27
CA ASP A 339 12.52 -21.10 11.78
C ASP A 339 12.41 -21.15 10.25
N LEU A 340 13.50 -20.88 9.53
CA LEU A 340 13.54 -20.97 8.07
C LEU A 340 13.27 -22.40 7.59
N ARG A 341 13.77 -23.43 8.30
CA ARG A 341 13.43 -24.83 8.02
C ARG A 341 11.94 -25.08 8.16
N ARG A 342 11.32 -24.64 9.27
CA ARG A 342 9.87 -24.76 9.48
C ARG A 342 9.08 -24.07 8.36
N GLU A 343 9.49 -22.87 7.94
CA GLU A 343 8.78 -22.13 6.89
C GLU A 343 8.87 -22.81 5.51
N VAL A 344 10.06 -23.31 5.12
CA VAL A 344 10.22 -24.14 3.91
C VAL A 344 9.35 -25.39 3.98
N GLN A 345 9.30 -26.07 5.14
CA GLN A 345 8.45 -27.24 5.34
C GLN A 345 6.97 -26.92 5.22
N ARG A 346 6.49 -25.82 5.82
CA ARG A 346 5.09 -25.35 5.68
C ARG A 346 4.72 -25.07 4.24
N VAL A 347 5.55 -24.32 3.51
CA VAL A 347 5.27 -24.01 2.09
C VAL A 347 5.17 -25.28 1.26
N ILE A 348 6.08 -26.24 1.48
CA ILE A 348 6.04 -27.55 0.80
C ILE A 348 4.76 -28.31 1.19
N ASP A 349 4.50 -28.47 2.48
CA ASP A 349 3.32 -29.20 2.97
C ASP A 349 2.00 -28.56 2.51
N ALA A 350 1.96 -27.23 2.33
CA ALA A 350 0.80 -26.48 1.88
C ALA A 350 0.43 -26.74 0.41
N TYR A 351 1.37 -26.58 -0.55
CA TYR A 351 1.03 -26.80 -1.98
C TYR A 351 0.85 -28.30 -2.32
N HIS A 352 1.34 -29.21 -1.48
CA HIS A 352 0.97 -30.63 -1.54
C HIS A 352 -0.46 -30.87 -1.01
N GLY A 353 -1.15 -29.87 -0.43
CA GLY A 353 -2.48 -30.01 0.16
C GLY A 353 -2.48 -30.79 1.49
N ASN A 354 -1.39 -30.70 2.25
CA ASN A 354 -1.10 -31.59 3.37
C ASN A 354 -0.95 -30.90 4.73
N LEU A 355 -1.40 -29.66 4.88
CA LEU A 355 -1.14 -28.83 6.06
C LEU A 355 -2.43 -28.29 6.69
N ASP A 356 -2.58 -28.46 8.01
CA ASP A 356 -3.46 -27.64 8.86
C ASP A 356 -2.55 -26.68 9.65
N LEU A 357 -2.55 -25.40 9.29
CA LEU A 357 -1.65 -24.39 9.83
C LEU A 357 -2.42 -23.46 10.78
N PRO A 358 -2.11 -23.42 12.10
CA PRO A 358 -2.77 -22.49 13.01
C PRO A 358 -2.55 -21.02 12.63
N PRO A 359 -3.51 -20.13 12.95
CA PRO A 359 -3.35 -18.69 12.79
C PRO A 359 -2.12 -18.15 13.51
N ARG A 360 -1.28 -17.42 12.77
CA ARG A 360 -0.15 -16.65 13.31
C ARG A 360 -0.18 -15.25 12.71
N ARG A 361 -0.11 -14.22 13.55
CA ARG A 361 -0.10 -12.81 13.09
C ARG A 361 0.98 -12.61 12.03
N GLY A 362 0.60 -12.00 10.91
CA GLY A 362 1.51 -11.73 9.79
C GLY A 362 1.70 -12.88 8.80
N HIS A 363 1.06 -14.04 9.00
CA HIS A 363 1.24 -15.23 8.16
C HIS A 363 -0.08 -15.85 7.70
N ALA A 364 -0.05 -16.50 6.54
CA ALA A 364 -1.17 -17.28 6.04
C ALA A 364 -1.43 -18.48 6.98
N SER A 365 -2.69 -18.91 7.04
CA SER A 365 -3.14 -19.97 7.94
C SER A 365 -4.42 -20.63 7.43
N GLY A 366 -4.84 -21.70 8.10
CA GLY A 366 -5.96 -22.54 7.69
C GLY A 366 -5.50 -23.87 7.10
N ARG A 367 -6.44 -24.55 6.44
CA ARG A 367 -6.31 -25.96 6.08
C ARG A 367 -6.15 -26.15 4.58
N TYR A 368 -4.92 -26.35 4.15
CA TYR A 368 -4.54 -26.61 2.77
C TYR A 368 -4.93 -28.04 2.38
N ARG A 369 -5.82 -28.17 1.38
CA ARG A 369 -6.32 -29.46 0.88
C ARG A 369 -6.09 -29.67 -0.61
N ALA A 370 -6.03 -28.60 -1.40
CA ALA A 370 -5.64 -28.65 -2.81
C ALA A 370 -4.21 -29.16 -2.97
N ASP A 371 -4.04 -30.30 -3.66
CA ASP A 371 -2.73 -30.87 -4.00
C ASP A 371 -2.33 -30.37 -5.38
N VAL A 372 -1.70 -29.19 -5.41
CA VAL A 372 -1.25 -28.54 -6.65
C VAL A 372 0.20 -28.91 -7.00
N SER A 373 0.82 -29.87 -6.29
CA SER A 373 2.23 -30.27 -6.41
C SER A 373 2.67 -30.60 -7.85
N GLN A 374 1.75 -31.14 -8.66
CA GLN A 374 1.95 -31.49 -10.07
C GLN A 374 2.02 -30.28 -11.01
N ARG A 375 1.58 -29.10 -10.54
CA ARG A 375 1.62 -27.80 -11.24
C ARG A 375 2.62 -26.82 -10.61
N VAL A 376 3.35 -27.22 -9.57
CA VAL A 376 4.50 -26.43 -9.07
C VAL A 376 5.72 -26.73 -9.93
N LEU A 377 6.17 -25.74 -10.69
CA LEU A 377 7.29 -25.81 -11.62
C LEU A 377 8.64 -25.74 -10.90
N ALA A 378 8.79 -24.84 -9.94
CA ALA A 378 10.04 -24.62 -9.22
C ALA A 378 9.81 -23.99 -7.84
N LEU A 379 10.84 -24.06 -6.98
CA LEU A 379 10.93 -23.26 -5.75
C LEU A 379 11.96 -22.14 -5.91
N ILE A 380 11.67 -20.95 -5.37
CA ILE A 380 12.64 -19.86 -5.22
C ILE A 380 12.72 -19.53 -3.72
N LEU A 381 13.90 -19.67 -3.13
CA LEU A 381 14.11 -19.56 -1.69
C LEU A 381 14.69 -18.19 -1.30
N GLY A 382 14.18 -17.63 -0.22
CA GLY A 382 14.62 -16.37 0.34
C GLY A 382 13.93 -15.13 -0.25
N ARG A 383 14.54 -13.98 0.04
CA ARG A 383 14.21 -12.67 -0.52
C ARG A 383 15.43 -12.14 -1.26
N GLU A 384 15.35 -10.95 -1.85
CA GLU A 384 16.55 -10.21 -2.26
C GLU A 384 17.48 -10.06 -1.04
N TRP A 385 18.64 -10.69 -1.08
CA TRP A 385 19.62 -10.60 0.00
C TRP A 385 20.30 -9.23 -0.06
N GLU A 386 20.22 -8.44 1.01
CA GLU A 386 20.86 -7.13 1.00
C GLU A 386 22.40 -7.22 1.03
N PRO A 387 23.12 -6.49 0.16
CA PRO A 387 24.59 -6.54 0.10
C PRO A 387 25.28 -6.31 1.44
N TYR A 388 24.81 -5.36 2.26
CA TYR A 388 25.37 -5.10 3.58
C TYR A 388 25.29 -6.32 4.53
N SER A 389 24.22 -7.13 4.43
CA SER A 389 24.04 -8.30 5.27
C SER A 389 24.90 -9.48 4.78
N VAL A 390 25.12 -9.60 3.47
CA VAL A 390 26.03 -10.60 2.90
C VAL A 390 27.49 -10.27 3.22
N VAL A 391 27.89 -9.00 3.08
CA VAL A 391 29.23 -8.52 3.47
C VAL A 391 29.48 -8.81 4.96
N ALA A 392 28.58 -8.38 5.86
CA ALA A 392 28.73 -8.62 7.29
C ALA A 392 28.82 -10.12 7.65
N PHE A 393 28.06 -10.98 6.98
CA PHE A 393 28.15 -12.43 7.18
C PHE A 393 29.49 -13.01 6.73
N GLN A 394 30.03 -12.54 5.61
CA GLN A 394 31.35 -12.97 5.11
C GLN A 394 32.50 -12.43 5.97
N GLU A 395 32.34 -11.29 6.64
CA GLU A 395 33.31 -10.80 7.64
C GLU A 395 33.33 -11.66 8.91
N LEU A 396 32.17 -12.21 9.33
CA LEU A 396 32.09 -13.17 10.43
C LEU A 396 32.72 -14.53 10.07
N TYR A 397 32.62 -14.93 8.79
CA TYR A 397 33.07 -16.23 8.28
C TYR A 397 33.91 -16.06 6.98
N PRO A 398 35.15 -15.52 7.08
CA PRO A 398 35.94 -15.11 5.92
C PRO A 398 36.71 -16.25 5.22
N GLU A 399 36.79 -17.43 5.84
CA GLU A 399 37.50 -18.58 5.28
C GLU A 399 36.68 -19.23 4.14
N PRO A 400 37.33 -19.74 3.07
CA PRO A 400 36.63 -20.44 2.00
C PRO A 400 35.78 -21.61 2.51
N ALA A 401 34.50 -21.62 2.12
CA ALA A 401 33.53 -22.60 2.57
C ALA A 401 33.29 -23.70 1.52
N GLN A 402 32.86 -24.87 2.01
CA GLN A 402 32.42 -26.01 1.21
C GLN A 402 31.07 -26.51 1.75
N PHE A 403 30.25 -27.11 0.89
CA PHE A 403 29.01 -27.76 1.30
C PHE A 403 28.81 -29.08 0.53
N HIS A 404 28.58 -30.17 1.25
CA HIS A 404 28.33 -31.50 0.68
C HIS A 404 27.05 -32.09 1.27
N GLY A 405 25.91 -31.74 0.67
CA GLY A 405 24.59 -32.29 0.99
C GLY A 405 24.26 -33.54 0.16
N ARG A 406 22.98 -33.94 0.17
CA ARG A 406 22.50 -35.07 -0.67
C ARG A 406 22.07 -34.63 -2.07
N TYR A 407 21.63 -33.38 -2.20
CA TYR A 407 21.08 -32.76 -3.39
C TYR A 407 21.88 -31.56 -3.89
N ALA A 408 22.55 -30.82 -3.00
CA ALA A 408 23.42 -29.68 -3.36
C ALA A 408 24.88 -29.91 -2.95
N ARG A 409 25.81 -29.38 -3.76
CA ARG A 409 27.26 -29.48 -3.61
C ARG A 409 27.93 -28.15 -3.96
N LEU A 410 28.84 -27.69 -3.11
CA LEU A 410 29.73 -26.54 -3.31
C LEU A 410 31.16 -26.97 -2.97
N GLU A 411 32.03 -27.01 -3.97
CA GLU A 411 33.44 -27.43 -3.82
C GLU A 411 34.33 -26.33 -3.20
N SER A 412 33.98 -25.06 -3.45
CA SER A 412 34.65 -23.89 -2.89
C SER A 412 33.79 -22.66 -3.18
N GLY A 413 33.53 -21.84 -2.16
CA GLY A 413 32.80 -20.58 -2.28
C GLY A 413 32.89 -19.76 -1.00
N THR A 414 32.06 -18.73 -0.88
CA THR A 414 31.92 -17.93 0.34
C THR A 414 31.02 -18.64 1.37
N ALA A 415 31.03 -18.16 2.62
CA ALA A 415 30.09 -18.64 3.64
C ALA A 415 28.62 -18.48 3.21
N MET A 416 28.28 -17.39 2.50
CA MET A 416 26.94 -17.17 1.96
C MET A 416 26.57 -18.21 0.90
N GLU A 417 27.49 -18.50 -0.03
CA GLU A 417 27.31 -19.53 -1.06
C GLU A 417 27.11 -20.92 -0.45
N ALA A 418 27.85 -21.26 0.61
CA ALA A 418 27.66 -22.51 1.34
C ALA A 418 26.33 -22.56 2.10
N TRP A 419 25.86 -21.42 2.61
CA TRP A 419 24.58 -21.31 3.30
C TRP A 419 23.38 -21.43 2.34
N VAL A 420 23.40 -20.80 1.17
CA VAL A 420 22.32 -21.00 0.17
C VAL A 420 22.34 -22.42 -0.39
N ALA A 421 23.51 -23.05 -0.55
CA ALA A 421 23.60 -24.47 -0.92
C ALA A 421 22.93 -25.38 0.13
N TRP A 422 23.14 -25.11 1.43
CA TRP A 422 22.41 -25.79 2.52
C TRP A 422 20.90 -25.55 2.47
N LEU A 423 20.45 -24.33 2.21
CA LEU A 423 19.04 -23.97 2.12
C LEU A 423 18.34 -24.71 0.96
N CYS A 424 18.98 -24.78 -0.20
CA CYS A 424 18.49 -25.56 -1.35
C CYS A 424 18.46 -27.07 -1.06
N ASP A 425 19.54 -27.62 -0.47
CA ASP A 425 19.61 -29.05 -0.10
C ASP A 425 18.46 -29.45 0.84
N MET A 426 18.22 -28.63 1.87
CA MET A 426 17.17 -28.82 2.87
C MET A 426 15.77 -28.81 2.26
N ALA A 427 15.48 -27.87 1.35
CA ALA A 427 14.19 -27.82 0.65
C ALA A 427 13.95 -29.06 -0.21
N MET A 428 14.97 -29.49 -0.97
CA MET A 428 14.90 -30.71 -1.77
C MET A 428 14.78 -31.97 -0.90
N ALA A 429 15.42 -31.99 0.27
CA ALA A 429 15.37 -33.11 1.19
C ALA A 429 13.95 -33.34 1.74
N HIS A 430 13.28 -32.31 2.26
CA HIS A 430 11.93 -32.45 2.81
C HIS A 430 10.95 -32.98 1.78
N GLU A 431 10.96 -32.45 0.55
CA GLU A 431 10.06 -32.95 -0.50
C GLU A 431 10.42 -34.37 -0.96
N THR A 432 11.71 -34.66 -1.16
CA THR A 432 12.17 -35.98 -1.62
C THR A 432 11.84 -37.07 -0.60
N GLU A 433 11.97 -36.77 0.70
CA GLU A 433 11.69 -37.72 1.78
C GLU A 433 10.20 -37.91 2.00
N TRP A 434 9.43 -36.82 2.12
CA TRP A 434 8.04 -36.88 2.55
C TRP A 434 7.08 -37.19 1.40
N TYR A 435 7.31 -36.62 0.22
CA TYR A 435 6.40 -36.70 -0.93
C TYR A 435 6.95 -37.50 -2.11
N ARG A 436 8.22 -37.95 -2.04
CA ARG A 436 8.90 -38.68 -3.14
C ARG A 436 8.81 -37.92 -4.47
N GLN A 437 8.79 -36.59 -4.39
CA GLN A 437 8.83 -35.68 -5.53
C GLN A 437 10.14 -34.87 -5.53
N GLN A 438 10.52 -34.35 -6.70
CA GLN A 438 11.55 -33.32 -6.85
C GLN A 438 11.15 -32.36 -7.98
N ARG A 439 11.55 -31.10 -7.82
CA ARG A 439 11.57 -30.05 -8.85
C ARG A 439 12.78 -29.12 -8.66
N PRO A 440 13.09 -28.24 -9.63
CA PRO A 440 14.21 -27.32 -9.54
C PRO A 440 14.05 -26.34 -8.38
N VAL A 441 15.19 -25.97 -7.81
CA VAL A 441 15.28 -24.97 -6.75
C VAL A 441 16.24 -23.87 -7.19
N ALA A 442 15.93 -22.63 -6.81
CA ALA A 442 16.83 -21.50 -6.85
C ALA A 442 16.73 -20.73 -5.52
N PHE A 443 17.56 -19.70 -5.38
CA PHE A 443 17.37 -18.64 -4.40
C PHE A 443 17.07 -17.32 -5.13
N SER A 444 16.38 -16.38 -4.49
CA SER A 444 16.25 -15.03 -5.03
C SER A 444 17.61 -14.35 -5.00
N ASN A 445 18.06 -13.78 -6.13
CA ASN A 445 19.26 -12.98 -6.21
C ASN A 445 18.96 -11.59 -6.82
N TRP A 446 19.84 -10.62 -6.55
CA TRP A 446 19.72 -9.25 -7.03
C TRP A 446 21.01 -8.86 -7.77
N PRO A 447 20.98 -8.01 -8.81
CA PRO A 447 22.17 -7.63 -9.57
C PRO A 447 23.30 -7.03 -8.70
N THR A 448 22.97 -6.40 -7.57
CA THR A 448 23.96 -5.88 -6.62
C THR A 448 24.84 -6.97 -5.95
N LEU A 449 24.49 -8.25 -6.13
CA LEU A 449 25.19 -9.45 -5.67
C LEU A 449 25.50 -10.42 -6.82
N ASP A 450 25.50 -9.92 -8.06
CA ASP A 450 25.84 -10.72 -9.22
C ASP A 450 27.33 -11.16 -9.21
N PRO A 451 27.72 -12.10 -10.09
CA PRO A 451 29.09 -12.64 -10.14
C PRO A 451 29.97 -11.97 -11.22
N LEU A 452 29.53 -10.85 -11.78
CA LEU A 452 30.27 -10.06 -12.75
C LEU A 452 31.18 -9.05 -12.01
N TYR A 453 31.79 -8.12 -12.73
CA TYR A 453 32.65 -7.09 -12.14
C TYR A 453 32.41 -5.76 -12.83
N HIS A 454 31.86 -4.79 -12.11
CA HIS A 454 31.35 -3.55 -12.70
C HIS A 454 32.29 -2.38 -12.42
N VAL A 455 33.21 -2.07 -13.34
CA VAL A 455 34.18 -0.96 -13.17
C VAL A 455 33.50 0.41 -12.92
N THR A 456 32.25 0.55 -13.34
CA THR A 456 31.42 1.75 -13.20
C THR A 456 30.72 1.89 -11.84
N GLU A 457 30.78 0.86 -10.98
CA GLU A 457 30.22 0.84 -9.63
C GLU A 457 31.36 0.73 -8.60
N ALA A 458 31.59 1.74 -7.78
CA ALA A 458 32.51 1.64 -6.65
C ALA A 458 31.78 1.09 -5.42
N SER A 459 32.43 0.18 -4.69
CA SER A 459 31.95 -0.21 -3.37
C SER A 459 32.00 0.98 -2.40
N ARG A 460 31.27 0.89 -1.28
CA ARG A 460 31.14 1.99 -0.31
C ARG A 460 32.50 2.53 0.17
N ASP A 461 33.44 1.63 0.45
CA ASP A 461 34.75 2.01 0.98
C ASP A 461 35.68 2.58 -0.11
N GLU A 462 35.57 2.09 -1.35
CA GLU A 462 36.24 2.67 -2.52
C GLU A 462 35.74 4.10 -2.79
N GLU A 463 34.42 4.32 -2.76
CA GLU A 463 33.84 5.65 -2.96
C GLU A 463 34.22 6.61 -1.81
N ILE A 464 34.19 6.16 -0.55
CA ILE A 464 34.65 6.96 0.59
C ILE A 464 36.13 7.37 0.40
N ALA A 465 36.99 6.46 -0.05
CA ALA A 465 38.39 6.76 -0.33
C ALA A 465 38.56 7.76 -1.48
N LEU A 466 37.80 7.59 -2.57
CA LEU A 466 37.78 8.48 -3.74
C LEU A 466 37.29 9.89 -3.42
N ARG A 467 36.27 10.02 -2.57
CA ARG A 467 35.76 11.32 -2.06
C ARG A 467 36.77 11.99 -1.13
N ARG A 468 37.37 11.24 -0.19
CA ARG A 468 38.44 11.74 0.71
C ARG A 468 39.66 12.21 -0.06
N ALA A 469 40.06 11.51 -1.12
CA ALA A 469 41.17 11.91 -1.99
C ALA A 469 40.92 13.24 -2.74
N ARG A 470 39.65 13.58 -2.99
CA ARG A 470 39.21 14.89 -3.54
C ARG A 470 39.11 16.00 -2.48
N GLY A 471 39.33 15.69 -1.20
CA GLY A 471 39.19 16.61 -0.08
C GLY A 471 37.77 16.73 0.49
N GLU A 472 36.84 15.85 0.11
CA GLU A 472 35.50 15.81 0.68
C GLU A 472 35.52 15.24 2.11
N VAL A 473 34.73 15.85 3.01
CA VAL A 473 34.47 15.31 4.35
C VAL A 473 33.25 14.40 4.30
N VAL A 474 33.48 13.09 4.35
CA VAL A 474 32.40 12.08 4.33
C VAL A 474 32.06 11.64 5.75
N ASP A 475 30.82 11.93 6.21
CA ASP A 475 30.23 11.33 7.40
C ASP A 475 29.72 9.93 7.06
N GLU A 476 30.54 8.92 7.37
CA GLU A 476 30.24 7.51 7.10
C GLU A 476 28.94 7.00 7.75
N LYS A 477 28.44 7.65 8.82
CA LYS A 477 27.23 7.27 9.53
C LYS A 477 25.96 7.87 8.96
N LYS A 478 26.09 8.92 8.13
CA LYS A 478 25.00 9.59 7.43
C LYS A 478 25.11 9.44 5.90
N SER A 479 25.99 8.54 5.45
CA SER A 479 26.31 8.38 4.04
C SER A 479 25.30 7.49 3.35
N ASN A 480 24.64 8.03 2.33
CA ASN A 480 23.72 7.33 1.43
C ASN A 480 24.42 6.58 0.28
N ILE A 481 25.73 6.32 0.42
CA ILE A 481 26.54 5.56 -0.54
C ILE A 481 26.11 4.09 -0.49
N TYR A 482 25.73 3.55 -1.65
CA TYR A 482 25.37 2.14 -1.78
C TYR A 482 26.62 1.24 -1.70
N ASN A 483 26.40 -0.04 -1.40
CA ASN A 483 27.48 -1.03 -1.33
C ASN A 483 27.18 -2.18 -2.31
N ASP A 484 26.70 -1.79 -3.49
CA ASP A 484 26.39 -2.67 -4.60
C ASP A 484 27.73 -3.19 -5.18
N ASP A 485 27.75 -4.43 -5.67
CA ASP A 485 28.95 -5.09 -6.20
C ASP A 485 30.13 -5.18 -5.18
N ALA A 486 29.82 -5.12 -3.88
CA ALA A 486 30.80 -5.33 -2.80
C ALA A 486 30.93 -6.81 -2.36
N ALA A 487 30.01 -7.66 -2.79
CA ALA A 487 30.00 -9.09 -2.57
C ALA A 487 29.21 -9.79 -3.69
N THR A 488 29.44 -11.09 -3.85
CA THR A 488 28.81 -11.94 -4.87
C THR A 488 28.15 -13.14 -4.21
N VAL A 489 27.00 -13.58 -4.75
CA VAL A 489 26.41 -14.89 -4.42
C VAL A 489 26.18 -15.67 -5.72
N ASP A 490 27.18 -16.46 -6.13
CA ASP A 490 27.20 -17.09 -7.46
C ASP A 490 26.41 -18.41 -7.50
N ALA A 491 25.23 -18.38 -8.12
CA ALA A 491 24.42 -19.56 -8.35
C ALA A 491 25.11 -20.63 -9.24
N GLU A 492 26.12 -20.30 -10.04
CA GLU A 492 26.84 -21.26 -10.91
C GLU A 492 27.75 -22.21 -10.12
N LYS A 493 28.07 -21.88 -8.86
CA LYS A 493 28.90 -22.71 -7.98
C LYS A 493 28.14 -23.82 -7.27
N ILE A 494 26.80 -23.81 -7.30
CA ILE A 494 25.95 -24.79 -6.61
C ILE A 494 25.58 -25.93 -7.57
N TRP A 495 26.23 -27.07 -7.38
CA TRP A 495 26.07 -28.22 -8.27
C TRP A 495 25.09 -29.25 -7.72
N PRO A 496 24.35 -29.96 -8.59
CA PRO A 496 23.62 -31.17 -8.19
C PRO A 496 24.57 -32.21 -7.57
N ALA A 497 24.15 -32.76 -6.42
CA ALA A 497 24.74 -33.96 -5.82
C ALA A 497 23.99 -35.24 -6.25
N ASP A 498 24.46 -36.41 -5.81
CA ASP A 498 24.10 -37.71 -6.40
C ASP A 498 22.61 -38.06 -6.40
N GLU A 499 21.82 -37.59 -5.42
CA GLU A 499 20.37 -37.82 -5.35
C GLU A 499 19.53 -36.77 -6.06
N ASN A 500 20.14 -35.68 -6.56
CA ASN A 500 19.42 -34.62 -7.26
C ASN A 500 19.12 -35.05 -8.71
N ARG A 501 17.84 -35.10 -9.06
CA ARG A 501 17.34 -35.40 -10.42
C ARG A 501 16.62 -34.22 -11.09
N ALA A 502 16.41 -33.13 -10.36
CA ALA A 502 15.72 -31.94 -10.86
C ALA A 502 16.66 -30.77 -11.16
N GLY A 503 17.81 -30.65 -10.51
CA GLY A 503 18.81 -29.60 -10.75
C GLY A 503 18.49 -28.24 -10.11
N PHE A 504 19.30 -27.25 -10.45
CA PHE A 504 19.20 -25.87 -9.98
C PHE A 504 19.05 -24.91 -11.17
N PHE A 505 18.67 -23.66 -10.89
CA PHE A 505 18.65 -22.58 -11.88
C PHE A 505 19.03 -21.27 -11.18
N ALA A 506 19.56 -20.33 -11.96
CA ALA A 506 19.84 -18.98 -11.49
C ALA A 506 18.56 -18.13 -11.58
N SER A 507 18.30 -17.26 -10.61
CA SER A 507 17.07 -16.47 -10.50
C SER A 507 17.38 -15.05 -10.04
N TYR A 508 17.14 -14.06 -10.89
CA TYR A 508 17.44 -12.65 -10.60
C TYR A 508 16.22 -11.75 -10.80
N HIS A 509 16.11 -10.72 -9.97
CA HIS A 509 15.17 -9.61 -10.15
C HIS A 509 15.91 -8.49 -10.91
N ILE A 510 15.59 -8.25 -12.18
CA ILE A 510 16.37 -7.37 -13.06
C ILE A 510 15.47 -6.28 -13.64
N TYR A 511 15.67 -5.05 -13.17
CA TYR A 511 14.99 -3.85 -13.62
C TYR A 511 15.92 -3.04 -14.54
N PRO A 512 15.41 -2.34 -15.57
CA PRO A 512 16.27 -1.73 -16.58
C PRO A 512 17.06 -0.51 -16.07
N TYR A 513 16.61 0.12 -14.99
CA TYR A 513 17.17 1.35 -14.45
C TYR A 513 18.15 1.16 -13.29
N PHE A 514 18.09 0.06 -12.53
CA PHE A 514 18.89 -0.15 -11.33
C PHE A 514 19.42 -1.60 -11.23
N PRO A 515 20.70 -1.81 -10.85
CA PRO A 515 21.70 -0.81 -10.46
C PRO A 515 22.26 -0.02 -11.65
N ASP A 516 22.81 1.16 -11.36
CA ASP A 516 23.23 2.12 -12.38
C ASP A 516 24.31 1.55 -13.31
N PHE A 517 25.13 0.57 -12.88
CA PHE A 517 26.10 -0.09 -13.78
C PHE A 517 25.47 -0.63 -15.07
N MET A 518 24.21 -1.10 -15.04
CA MET A 518 23.49 -1.53 -16.26
C MET A 518 23.36 -0.40 -17.29
N ASN A 519 23.35 0.85 -16.84
CA ASN A 519 23.17 2.07 -17.64
C ASN A 519 24.45 2.89 -17.81
N LEU A 520 25.45 2.68 -16.96
CA LEU A 520 26.70 3.39 -16.97
C LEU A 520 27.81 2.62 -17.70
N ASP A 521 27.78 1.28 -17.70
CA ASP A 521 28.82 0.48 -18.36
C ASP A 521 28.85 0.74 -19.88
N PRO A 522 30.00 1.16 -20.45
CA PRO A 522 30.11 1.45 -21.87
C PRO A 522 29.74 0.29 -22.79
N THR A 523 29.92 -0.96 -22.35
CA THR A 523 29.62 -2.19 -23.08
C THR A 523 28.12 -2.40 -23.20
N TYR A 524 27.39 -2.21 -22.11
CA TYR A 524 25.93 -2.32 -22.11
C TYR A 524 25.29 -1.15 -22.86
N ARG A 525 25.78 0.07 -22.67
CA ARG A 525 25.23 1.27 -23.34
C ARG A 525 25.22 1.22 -24.87
N VAL A 526 26.10 0.43 -25.49
CA VAL A 526 26.16 0.21 -26.95
C VAL A 526 25.56 -1.12 -27.39
N ALA A 527 24.92 -1.86 -26.47
CA ALA A 527 24.26 -3.11 -26.80
C ALA A 527 22.95 -2.83 -27.58
N GLU A 528 22.83 -3.53 -28.71
CA GLU A 528 21.66 -3.48 -29.58
C GLU A 528 21.11 -4.88 -29.83
N ASP A 529 19.85 -4.93 -30.24
CA ASP A 529 19.15 -6.13 -30.68
C ASP A 529 18.44 -5.88 -32.03
N SER A 530 17.60 -6.83 -32.44
CA SER A 530 16.77 -6.71 -33.64
C SER A 530 15.78 -5.53 -33.66
N ARG A 531 15.59 -4.83 -32.52
CA ARG A 531 14.59 -3.78 -32.28
C ARG A 531 15.22 -2.44 -31.87
N GLY A 532 16.54 -2.34 -31.73
CA GLY A 532 17.30 -1.11 -31.40
C GLY A 532 18.18 -1.23 -30.15
N ALA A 533 18.62 -0.09 -29.61
CA ALA A 533 19.46 -0.03 -28.41
C ALA A 533 18.73 -0.52 -27.15
N SER A 534 19.45 -1.25 -26.29
CA SER A 534 18.98 -1.73 -24.99
C SER A 534 20.18 -2.07 -24.10
N PRO A 535 20.51 -1.25 -23.09
CA PRO A 535 21.51 -1.60 -22.09
C PRO A 535 21.14 -2.87 -21.32
N TYR A 536 19.84 -3.04 -21.09
CA TYR A 536 19.23 -4.22 -20.47
C TYR A 536 19.62 -5.53 -21.17
N ILE A 537 19.55 -5.63 -22.51
CA ILE A 537 19.97 -6.85 -23.21
C ILE A 537 21.50 -7.06 -23.17
N GLY A 538 22.28 -5.99 -23.02
CA GLY A 538 23.73 -6.07 -22.80
C GLY A 538 24.05 -6.85 -21.53
N TYR A 539 23.51 -6.39 -20.40
CA TYR A 539 23.65 -7.05 -19.10
C TYR A 539 23.10 -8.49 -19.11
N LEU A 540 21.89 -8.71 -19.65
CA LEU A 540 21.30 -10.06 -19.74
C LEU A 540 22.17 -11.05 -20.51
N ARG A 541 22.83 -10.62 -21.59
CA ARG A 541 23.72 -11.47 -22.39
C ARG A 541 24.99 -11.85 -21.63
N GLU A 542 25.57 -10.95 -20.86
CA GLU A 542 26.74 -11.25 -20.03
C GLU A 542 26.39 -12.15 -18.85
N LEU A 543 25.33 -11.81 -18.10
CA LEU A 543 24.84 -12.65 -17.00
C LEU A 543 24.45 -14.06 -17.47
N LYS A 544 23.87 -14.19 -18.68
CA LYS A 544 23.59 -15.51 -19.27
C LYS A 544 24.84 -16.24 -19.74
N ALA A 545 25.89 -15.53 -20.16
CA ALA A 545 27.17 -16.13 -20.52
C ALA A 545 27.90 -16.69 -19.30
N HIS A 546 27.81 -16.02 -18.15
CA HIS A 546 28.25 -16.56 -16.86
C HIS A 546 27.43 -17.81 -16.50
N HIS A 547 26.10 -17.68 -16.46
CA HIS A 547 25.18 -18.80 -16.18
C HIS A 547 24.93 -19.72 -17.38
N SER A 548 26.00 -20.24 -17.99
CA SER A 548 25.93 -21.02 -19.24
C SER A 548 25.72 -22.53 -19.05
N SER A 549 25.81 -23.05 -17.83
CA SER A 549 25.58 -24.48 -17.51
C SER A 549 24.17 -24.78 -16.98
N GLN A 550 23.43 -23.76 -16.52
CA GLN A 550 22.07 -23.88 -15.98
C GLN A 550 21.09 -22.84 -16.57
N PRO A 551 19.77 -23.00 -16.39
CA PRO A 551 18.80 -21.99 -16.79
C PRO A 551 18.98 -20.71 -15.97
N LEU A 552 18.80 -19.55 -16.60
CA LEU A 552 18.77 -18.24 -15.94
C LEU A 552 17.37 -17.69 -16.08
N LEU A 553 16.64 -17.50 -14.98
CA LEU A 553 15.29 -16.94 -14.98
C LEU A 553 15.33 -15.48 -14.51
N VAL A 554 14.69 -14.59 -15.28
CA VAL A 554 14.42 -13.23 -14.82
C VAL A 554 13.13 -13.27 -14.01
N ALA A 555 13.28 -13.49 -12.70
CA ALA A 555 12.17 -13.78 -11.79
C ALA A 555 11.35 -12.53 -11.41
N GLU A 556 11.89 -11.33 -11.66
CA GLU A 556 11.15 -10.06 -11.65
C GLU A 556 11.74 -9.13 -12.71
N PHE A 557 10.88 -8.45 -13.48
CA PHE A 557 11.23 -7.30 -14.32
C PHE A 557 10.00 -6.39 -14.43
N GLY A 558 10.18 -5.08 -14.50
CA GLY A 558 9.06 -4.15 -14.49
C GLY A 558 9.41 -2.69 -14.80
N VAL A 559 8.40 -1.91 -15.15
CA VAL A 559 8.38 -0.44 -15.10
C VAL A 559 7.00 0.01 -14.59
N PRO A 560 6.90 1.07 -13.77
CA PRO A 560 5.61 1.54 -13.22
C PRO A 560 5.02 2.74 -13.95
N THR A 561 3.72 2.96 -13.77
CA THR A 561 2.97 4.07 -14.40
C THR A 561 2.95 5.37 -13.58
N SER A 562 3.71 5.47 -12.50
CA SER A 562 3.66 6.63 -11.58
C SER A 562 3.92 7.96 -12.28
N ARG A 563 3.34 9.02 -11.73
CA ARG A 563 3.59 10.40 -12.17
C ARG A 563 5.04 10.84 -11.85
N GLY A 564 5.57 10.37 -10.74
CA GLY A 564 6.94 10.62 -10.30
C GLY A 564 7.93 9.62 -10.89
N VAL A 565 9.23 9.86 -10.67
CA VAL A 565 10.31 9.02 -11.19
C VAL A 565 11.41 8.86 -10.14
N ALA A 566 11.71 7.63 -9.73
CA ALA A 566 12.72 7.31 -8.72
C ALA A 566 14.11 6.98 -9.31
N HIS A 567 14.22 6.95 -10.64
CA HIS A 567 15.46 6.73 -11.38
C HIS A 567 15.26 7.06 -12.86
N VAL A 568 16.14 7.85 -13.47
CA VAL A 568 16.11 8.16 -14.91
C VAL A 568 16.99 7.17 -15.67
N HIS A 569 16.47 6.64 -16.78
CA HIS A 569 17.15 5.70 -17.68
C HIS A 569 17.58 6.41 -18.98
N PRO A 570 18.78 6.14 -19.54
CA PRO A 570 19.31 6.85 -20.70
C PRO A 570 18.46 6.76 -21.98
N LEU A 571 17.57 5.77 -22.09
CA LEU A 571 16.61 5.62 -23.21
C LEU A 571 15.13 5.88 -22.80
N GLY A 572 14.88 6.50 -21.64
CA GLY A 572 13.52 6.78 -21.15
C GLY A 572 12.74 5.51 -20.80
N TRP A 573 13.40 4.54 -20.17
CA TRP A 573 12.77 3.38 -19.52
C TRP A 573 12.81 3.62 -18.01
N ASP A 574 12.40 4.84 -17.62
CA ASP A 574 12.55 5.40 -16.28
C ASP A 574 11.85 4.54 -15.22
N HIS A 575 12.28 4.64 -13.96
CA HIS A 575 11.57 4.10 -12.82
C HIS A 575 10.37 4.99 -12.49
N GLY A 576 9.35 4.96 -13.35
CA GLY A 576 8.17 5.83 -13.34
C GLY A 576 8.04 6.66 -14.62
N ARG A 577 7.10 7.62 -14.64
CA ARG A 577 6.82 8.52 -15.79
C ARG A 577 6.36 7.81 -17.08
N HIS A 578 5.63 6.70 -16.96
CA HIS A 578 5.03 6.00 -18.11
C HIS A 578 3.51 6.13 -18.15
N SER A 579 2.95 6.30 -19.35
CA SER A 579 1.54 6.00 -19.61
C SER A 579 1.29 4.50 -19.50
N GLU A 580 0.03 4.08 -19.35
CA GLU A 580 -0.30 2.65 -19.30
C GLU A 580 0.03 1.92 -20.61
N VAL A 581 -0.14 2.59 -21.76
CA VAL A 581 0.31 2.05 -23.06
C VAL A 581 1.83 1.90 -23.07
N ARG A 582 2.57 2.94 -22.64
CA ARG A 582 4.03 2.94 -22.64
C ARG A 582 4.60 1.89 -21.70
N GLN A 583 3.97 1.68 -20.54
CA GLN A 583 4.27 0.58 -19.64
C GLN A 583 4.15 -0.75 -20.39
N GLY A 584 3.01 -1.00 -21.06
CA GLY A 584 2.80 -2.20 -21.86
C GLY A 584 3.86 -2.42 -22.95
N GLU A 585 4.24 -1.36 -23.69
CA GLU A 585 5.29 -1.40 -24.70
C GLU A 585 6.67 -1.77 -24.12
N LEU A 586 7.06 -1.14 -23.01
CA LEU A 586 8.35 -1.38 -22.35
C LEU A 586 8.42 -2.77 -21.72
N LEU A 587 7.33 -3.22 -21.08
CA LEU A 587 7.23 -4.57 -20.55
C LEU A 587 7.30 -5.63 -21.66
N ALA A 588 6.63 -5.40 -22.80
CA ALA A 588 6.75 -6.26 -23.98
C ALA A 588 8.18 -6.25 -24.54
N ARG A 589 8.82 -5.07 -24.62
CA ARG A 589 10.21 -4.92 -25.09
C ARG A 589 11.20 -5.66 -24.20
N MET A 590 11.12 -5.51 -22.87
CA MET A 590 11.96 -6.23 -21.92
C MET A 590 11.75 -7.74 -22.01
N MET A 591 10.51 -8.21 -22.12
CA MET A 591 10.25 -9.64 -22.29
C MET A 591 10.86 -10.20 -23.59
N LEU A 592 10.85 -9.42 -24.68
CA LEU A 592 11.51 -9.82 -25.92
C LEU A 592 13.05 -9.83 -25.79
N ASP A 593 13.65 -8.90 -25.07
CA ASP A 593 15.09 -8.89 -24.76
C ASP A 593 15.50 -10.10 -23.91
N ILE A 594 14.69 -10.45 -22.91
CA ILE A 594 14.81 -11.66 -22.06
C ILE A 594 14.83 -12.93 -22.91
N VAL A 595 13.92 -13.04 -23.89
CA VAL A 595 13.86 -14.18 -24.82
C VAL A 595 15.05 -14.21 -25.76
N GLU A 596 15.45 -13.06 -26.33
CA GLU A 596 16.58 -12.97 -27.27
C GLU A 596 17.93 -13.23 -26.59
N ALA A 597 18.09 -12.84 -25.32
CA ALA A 597 19.26 -13.19 -24.50
C ALA A 597 19.33 -14.69 -24.13
N ARG A 598 18.35 -15.51 -24.52
CA ARG A 598 18.26 -16.97 -24.25
C ARG A 598 18.29 -17.30 -22.75
N THR A 599 17.62 -16.47 -21.97
CA THR A 599 17.20 -16.81 -20.60
C THR A 599 16.09 -17.88 -20.64
N ALA A 600 15.75 -18.44 -19.49
CA ALA A 600 14.65 -19.38 -19.30
C ALA A 600 13.26 -18.71 -19.45
N GLY A 601 13.20 -17.39 -19.56
CA GLY A 601 11.99 -16.59 -19.59
C GLY A 601 12.01 -15.47 -18.54
N GLY A 602 10.88 -14.78 -18.43
CA GLY A 602 10.70 -13.62 -17.56
C GLY A 602 9.39 -13.68 -16.80
N ILE A 603 9.37 -13.10 -15.60
CA ILE A 603 8.17 -12.96 -14.78
C ILE A 603 7.95 -11.47 -14.50
N LEU A 604 6.82 -10.95 -14.96
CA LEU A 604 6.44 -9.55 -14.81
C LEU A 604 6.24 -9.18 -13.34
N PHE A 605 6.80 -8.06 -12.91
CA PHE A 605 6.46 -7.37 -11.67
C PHE A 605 5.60 -6.13 -12.00
N ALA A 606 4.32 -6.09 -11.65
CA ALA A 606 3.53 -7.11 -10.95
C ALA A 606 2.08 -7.18 -11.44
N TRP A 607 1.29 -8.12 -10.90
CA TRP A 607 -0.14 -8.22 -11.22
C TRP A 607 -0.91 -6.94 -10.90
N MET A 608 -0.84 -6.42 -9.67
CA MET A 608 -1.59 -5.25 -9.22
C MET A 608 -0.73 -4.13 -8.65
N ASP A 609 -1.30 -2.92 -8.60
CA ASP A 609 -0.79 -1.79 -7.83
C ASP A 609 -0.99 -2.05 -6.33
N GLU A 610 0.04 -1.79 -5.51
CA GLU A 610 0.05 -2.14 -4.08
C GLU A 610 0.44 -0.91 -3.22
N TRP A 611 -0.56 -0.21 -2.68
CA TRP A 611 -0.39 1.10 -2.00
C TRP A 611 0.44 1.06 -0.70
N PHE A 612 0.78 -0.12 -0.15
CA PHE A 612 1.62 -0.21 1.05
C PHE A 612 3.12 -0.02 0.75
N LYS A 613 3.53 -0.11 -0.51
CA LYS A 613 4.93 0.01 -0.92
C LYS A 613 5.38 1.47 -0.93
N SER A 614 6.68 1.71 -0.80
CA SER A 614 7.27 3.04 -0.94
C SER A 614 8.75 2.92 -1.31
N ASN A 615 9.26 3.88 -2.09
CA ASN A 615 10.69 3.99 -2.36
C ASN A 615 11.38 5.05 -1.48
N TRP A 616 12.71 5.12 -1.61
CA TRP A 616 13.59 5.99 -0.84
C TRP A 616 13.30 7.50 -0.93
N MET A 617 12.61 7.97 -1.98
CA MET A 617 12.21 9.39 -2.10
C MET A 617 10.98 9.75 -1.25
N PHE A 618 10.11 8.79 -0.94
CA PHE A 618 8.82 9.05 -0.29
C PHE A 618 8.66 8.36 1.08
N THR A 619 9.48 7.36 1.41
CA THR A 619 9.38 6.61 2.68
C THR A 619 9.35 7.49 3.93
N ASP A 620 10.07 8.63 3.92
CA ASP A 620 10.08 9.59 5.04
C ASP A 620 8.97 10.65 4.95
N LEU A 621 8.38 10.87 3.76
CA LEU A 621 7.28 11.80 3.49
C LEU A 621 5.90 11.16 3.70
N GLU A 622 5.79 9.84 3.62
CA GLU A 622 4.59 9.06 3.94
C GLU A 622 4.47 8.88 5.45
N SER A 623 4.09 9.95 6.15
CA SER A 623 4.11 10.04 7.61
C SER A 623 2.72 10.35 8.20
N PRO A 624 2.21 9.50 9.13
CA PRO A 624 2.91 8.42 9.82
C PRO A 624 2.97 7.13 9.01
N ARG A 625 4.11 6.43 9.09
CA ARG A 625 4.47 5.29 8.22
C ARG A 625 3.49 4.12 8.32
N GLU A 626 2.89 3.89 9.48
CA GLU A 626 1.88 2.84 9.68
C GLU A 626 0.53 3.12 9.01
N ARG A 627 0.37 4.26 8.32
CA ARG A 627 -0.84 4.64 7.55
C ARG A 627 -0.61 4.75 6.05
N ASN A 628 0.60 4.50 5.53
CA ASN A 628 0.90 4.73 4.11
C ASN A 628 -0.04 3.98 3.15
N ARG A 629 -0.38 2.72 3.45
CA ARG A 629 -1.36 1.90 2.70
C ARG A 629 -2.80 2.47 2.63
N MET A 630 -3.12 3.51 3.40
CA MET A 630 -4.47 4.09 3.45
C MET A 630 -4.76 5.04 2.30
N TRP A 631 -3.79 5.38 1.46
CA TRP A 631 -3.96 6.32 0.36
C TRP A 631 -2.99 5.99 -0.77
N HIS A 632 -3.25 6.45 -1.98
CA HIS A 632 -2.40 6.14 -3.15
C HIS A 632 -1.43 7.28 -3.41
N ASN A 633 -0.15 7.04 -3.15
CA ASN A 633 0.92 7.92 -3.59
C ASN A 633 1.22 7.66 -5.08
N VAL A 634 0.48 8.32 -5.97
CA VAL A 634 0.66 8.22 -7.43
C VAL A 634 1.98 8.81 -7.94
N LEU A 635 2.69 9.59 -7.10
CA LEU A 635 4.05 10.01 -7.35
C LEU A 635 5.10 8.92 -7.02
N ASP A 636 4.76 7.86 -6.27
CA ASP A 636 5.65 6.74 -5.95
C ASP A 636 5.59 5.61 -6.99
N PRO A 637 6.68 5.37 -7.76
CA PRO A 637 6.86 4.19 -8.59
C PRO A 637 6.44 2.84 -7.99
N GLU A 638 6.77 2.58 -6.72
CA GLU A 638 6.57 1.27 -6.08
C GLU A 638 5.10 0.90 -5.90
N GLN A 639 4.24 1.90 -5.76
CA GLN A 639 2.79 1.71 -5.68
C GLN A 639 2.12 1.51 -7.05
N ASN A 640 2.87 1.66 -8.16
CA ASN A 640 2.31 1.83 -9.52
C ASN A 640 2.83 0.80 -10.56
N PHE A 641 3.40 -0.32 -10.11
CA PHE A 641 3.92 -1.40 -10.98
C PHE A 641 2.86 -2.32 -11.61
N GLY A 642 1.63 -2.31 -11.10
CA GLY A 642 0.59 -3.23 -11.51
C GLY A 642 0.20 -3.09 -12.97
N ILE A 643 -0.33 -4.18 -13.54
CA ILE A 643 -1.13 -4.16 -14.77
C ILE A 643 -2.65 -4.24 -14.49
N LEU A 644 -3.01 -4.52 -13.25
CA LEU A 644 -4.31 -4.26 -12.63
C LEU A 644 -4.16 -3.02 -11.72
N ALA A 645 -4.82 -1.93 -12.08
CA ALA A 645 -4.86 -0.72 -11.28
C ALA A 645 -5.74 -0.91 -10.04
N ALA A 646 -5.26 -0.42 -8.90
CA ALA A 646 -6.08 -0.13 -7.74
C ALA A 646 -6.40 1.38 -7.76
N ARG A 647 -7.50 1.74 -8.41
CA ARG A 647 -7.95 3.13 -8.58
C ARG A 647 -8.55 3.64 -7.27
N ALA A 648 -8.23 4.87 -6.88
CA ALA A 648 -8.86 5.52 -5.73
C ALA A 648 -10.34 5.85 -6.01
N GLY A 649 -11.15 5.87 -4.94
CA GLY A 649 -12.59 6.13 -5.00
C GLY A 649 -13.43 4.95 -5.49
N THR A 650 -14.75 5.05 -5.33
CA THR A 650 -15.70 4.08 -5.87
C THR A 650 -15.81 4.21 -7.39
N ALA A 651 -15.92 3.09 -8.10
CA ALA A 651 -16.10 3.07 -9.55
C ALA A 651 -17.32 3.90 -9.98
N GLY A 652 -17.09 4.99 -10.72
CA GLY A 652 -18.13 5.86 -11.25
C GLY A 652 -18.73 6.88 -10.27
N GLU A 653 -18.17 7.07 -9.08
CA GLU A 653 -18.65 8.06 -8.10
C GLU A 653 -17.70 9.26 -7.89
N GLY A 654 -16.52 9.27 -8.54
CA GLY A 654 -15.55 10.37 -8.50
C GLY A 654 -15.57 11.26 -9.75
N PRO A 655 -14.83 12.40 -9.75
CA PRO A 655 -14.65 13.25 -10.94
C PRO A 655 -13.98 12.51 -12.10
N ILE A 656 -14.39 12.80 -13.33
CA ILE A 656 -13.75 12.28 -14.55
C ILE A 656 -13.01 13.44 -15.21
N LEU A 657 -11.69 13.32 -15.35
CA LEU A 657 -10.83 14.39 -15.89
C LEU A 657 -10.94 14.47 -17.44
N ASP A 658 -12.12 14.81 -17.97
CA ASP A 658 -12.41 14.82 -19.41
C ASP A 658 -12.73 16.20 -20.02
N GLY A 659 -12.81 17.24 -19.18
CA GLY A 659 -13.11 18.62 -19.62
C GLY A 659 -14.60 18.96 -19.67
N ASP A 660 -15.50 18.08 -19.20
CA ASP A 660 -16.90 18.41 -18.92
C ASP A 660 -17.12 18.66 -17.40
N ALA A 661 -17.90 19.69 -17.06
CA ALA A 661 -18.27 19.96 -15.68
C ALA A 661 -19.55 19.20 -15.24
N SER A 662 -20.15 18.38 -16.10
CA SER A 662 -21.50 17.82 -15.94
C SER A 662 -21.75 17.14 -14.59
N GLU A 663 -20.91 16.18 -14.20
CA GLU A 663 -21.08 15.34 -13.02
C GLU A 663 -20.76 16.06 -11.70
N TRP A 664 -19.91 17.08 -11.71
CA TRP A 664 -19.53 17.89 -10.54
C TRP A 664 -20.74 18.45 -9.77
N ARG A 665 -21.86 18.66 -10.48
CA ARG A 665 -23.14 19.13 -9.91
C ARG A 665 -23.83 18.08 -9.01
N SER A 666 -23.38 16.83 -9.07
CA SER A 666 -23.93 15.66 -8.37
C SER A 666 -22.92 14.88 -7.52
N LEU A 667 -21.62 15.21 -7.59
CA LEU A 667 -20.59 14.49 -6.83
C LEU A 667 -20.79 14.63 -5.30
N PRO A 668 -20.79 13.52 -4.55
CA PRO A 668 -20.94 13.57 -3.09
C PRO A 668 -19.67 14.16 -2.45
N GLY A 669 -19.84 15.11 -1.52
CA GLY A 669 -18.72 15.75 -0.82
C GLY A 669 -18.01 16.87 -1.57
N ALA A 670 -18.35 17.11 -2.85
CA ALA A 670 -17.78 18.22 -3.61
C ALA A 670 -18.27 19.58 -3.08
N LEU A 671 -17.33 20.48 -2.76
CA LEU A 671 -17.60 21.88 -2.50
C LEU A 671 -17.70 22.60 -3.85
N VAL A 672 -18.90 23.04 -4.23
CA VAL A 672 -19.15 23.64 -5.54
C VAL A 672 -19.74 25.03 -5.36
N GLN A 673 -18.96 26.07 -5.67
CA GLN A 673 -19.37 27.48 -5.49
C GLN A 673 -19.58 28.17 -6.84
N ALA A 674 -20.83 28.55 -7.11
CA ALA A 674 -21.18 29.40 -8.23
C ALA A 674 -20.96 30.89 -7.88
N PHE A 675 -20.57 31.67 -8.88
CA PHE A 675 -20.40 33.11 -8.82
C PHE A 675 -21.35 33.76 -9.84
N ASP A 676 -22.02 34.84 -9.45
CA ASP A 676 -22.94 35.58 -10.32
C ASP A 676 -22.22 36.78 -10.96
N PRO A 677 -21.94 36.77 -12.29
CA PRO A 677 -21.61 37.99 -13.01
C PRO A 677 -22.86 38.86 -13.20
N PRO A 678 -22.72 40.18 -13.42
CA PRO A 678 -23.84 41.06 -13.76
C PRO A 678 -24.67 40.52 -14.95
N ALA A 679 -25.99 40.58 -14.82
CA ALA A 679 -26.92 39.90 -15.72
C ALA A 679 -26.93 40.47 -17.15
N GLN A 680 -26.18 39.83 -18.05
CA GLN A 680 -26.39 39.86 -19.51
C GLN A 680 -26.26 38.44 -20.07
N SER A 681 -27.06 38.15 -21.11
CA SER A 681 -27.10 36.85 -21.79
C SER A 681 -26.04 36.79 -22.90
N TRP A 682 -25.18 35.78 -22.90
CA TRP A 682 -24.01 35.72 -23.78
C TRP A 682 -23.84 34.36 -24.48
N ASP A 683 -23.17 34.41 -25.62
CA ASP A 683 -22.73 33.29 -26.48
C ASP A 683 -21.23 33.08 -26.18
N PRO A 684 -20.79 31.87 -25.79
CA PRO A 684 -19.51 31.66 -25.08
C PRO A 684 -18.25 31.82 -25.93
N CYS A 685 -18.31 31.55 -27.24
CA CYS A 685 -17.14 31.38 -28.10
C CYS A 685 -17.20 32.34 -29.29
N ARG A 686 -17.22 33.65 -29.02
CA ARG A 686 -17.24 34.70 -30.06
C ARG A 686 -16.10 35.70 -29.85
N THR A 687 -15.45 36.05 -30.95
CA THR A 687 -14.33 37.01 -31.05
C THR A 687 -14.63 38.45 -30.62
N ASP A 688 -15.86 38.74 -30.21
CA ASP A 688 -16.32 40.06 -29.74
C ASP A 688 -16.39 40.09 -28.19
N SER A 689 -15.51 39.34 -27.52
CA SER A 689 -15.69 38.93 -26.11
C SER A 689 -15.54 40.04 -25.07
N PRO A 690 -16.37 40.03 -24.01
CA PRO A 690 -16.10 40.75 -22.76
C PRO A 690 -14.96 40.08 -21.98
N ARG A 691 -14.43 40.74 -20.94
CA ARG A 691 -13.38 40.16 -20.07
C ARG A 691 -13.82 38.80 -19.49
N PRO A 692 -12.95 37.78 -19.47
CA PRO A 692 -13.29 36.47 -18.91
C PRO A 692 -13.52 36.57 -17.41
N SER A 693 -14.40 35.73 -16.88
CA SER A 693 -14.78 35.71 -15.46
C SER A 693 -15.11 34.31 -14.97
N LEU A 694 -14.82 34.04 -13.69
CA LEU A 694 -15.16 32.80 -13.02
C LEU A 694 -16.66 32.75 -12.79
N SER A 695 -17.30 31.72 -13.31
CA SER A 695 -18.73 31.45 -13.08
C SER A 695 -18.96 30.34 -12.06
N ARG A 696 -17.97 29.45 -11.89
CA ARG A 696 -17.94 28.43 -10.84
C ARG A 696 -16.52 27.98 -10.56
N VAL A 697 -16.25 27.63 -9.31
CA VAL A 697 -15.09 26.83 -8.92
C VAL A 697 -15.57 25.68 -8.03
N GLY A 698 -15.02 24.48 -8.24
CA GLY A 698 -15.34 23.28 -7.47
C GLY A 698 -14.09 22.69 -6.83
N LEU A 699 -14.23 22.08 -5.65
CA LEU A 699 -13.20 21.31 -4.95
C LEU A 699 -13.76 19.94 -4.53
N MET A 700 -13.00 18.88 -4.77
CA MET A 700 -13.34 17.51 -4.41
C MET A 700 -12.07 16.73 -4.04
N ALA A 701 -12.18 15.61 -3.33
CA ALA A 701 -11.05 14.82 -2.86
C ALA A 701 -11.36 13.32 -2.86
N ASP A 702 -10.35 12.50 -3.16
CA ASP A 702 -10.39 11.05 -3.01
C ASP A 702 -9.10 10.53 -2.31
N PRO A 703 -8.91 9.21 -2.12
CA PRO A 703 -7.68 8.68 -1.53
C PRO A 703 -6.36 8.88 -2.31
N ALA A 704 -6.34 9.59 -3.44
CA ALA A 704 -5.14 9.85 -4.25
C ALA A 704 -4.93 11.35 -4.59
N TYR A 705 -6.00 12.10 -4.81
CA TYR A 705 -5.95 13.45 -5.35
C TYR A 705 -6.87 14.46 -4.64
N LEU A 706 -6.43 15.72 -4.66
CA LEU A 706 -7.30 16.90 -4.62
C LEU A 706 -7.71 17.26 -6.06
N TYR A 707 -9.00 17.48 -6.30
CA TYR A 707 -9.54 17.92 -7.59
C TYR A 707 -10.04 19.37 -7.50
N ILE A 708 -9.82 20.14 -8.58
CA ILE A 708 -10.21 21.55 -8.72
C ILE A 708 -10.87 21.76 -10.10
N LEU A 709 -12.12 22.22 -10.11
CA LEU A 709 -12.85 22.64 -11.32
C LEU A 709 -12.84 24.17 -11.42
N SER A 710 -12.68 24.71 -12.63
CA SER A 710 -12.95 26.11 -12.98
C SER A 710 -13.87 26.21 -14.20
N GLU A 711 -15.09 26.73 -14.04
CA GLU A 711 -15.98 27.08 -15.17
C GLU A 711 -15.87 28.59 -15.47
N ILE A 712 -15.31 28.94 -16.62
CA ILE A 712 -14.99 30.32 -17.04
C ILE A 712 -15.96 30.79 -18.11
N ARG A 713 -16.60 31.95 -17.89
CA ARG A 713 -17.50 32.59 -18.86
C ARG A 713 -16.75 33.67 -19.64
N GLY A 714 -16.95 33.72 -20.95
CA GLY A 714 -16.32 34.69 -21.83
C GLY A 714 -14.84 34.43 -22.09
N ALA A 715 -14.37 33.20 -21.86
CA ALA A 715 -13.08 32.76 -22.37
C ALA A 715 -13.16 32.58 -23.89
N ASP A 716 -12.06 32.86 -24.59
CA ASP A 716 -11.92 32.52 -26.00
C ASP A 716 -11.59 31.03 -26.12
N CYS A 717 -12.34 30.30 -26.95
CA CYS A 717 -12.18 28.87 -27.15
C CYS A 717 -12.23 28.51 -28.64
N ASP A 718 -11.53 27.46 -29.04
CA ASP A 718 -11.60 26.92 -30.40
C ASP A 718 -12.88 26.10 -30.65
N GLN A 719 -13.00 25.58 -31.88
CA GLN A 719 -14.14 24.77 -32.33
C GLN A 719 -14.28 23.42 -31.60
N ASP A 720 -13.19 22.94 -31.00
CA ASP A 720 -13.08 21.65 -30.32
C ASP A 720 -13.20 21.82 -28.78
N GLY A 721 -13.40 23.07 -28.32
CA GLY A 721 -13.62 23.44 -26.92
C GLY A 721 -12.34 23.75 -26.13
N ASN A 722 -11.18 23.78 -26.77
CA ASN A 722 -9.92 24.12 -26.10
C ASN A 722 -9.86 25.62 -25.80
N LEU A 723 -9.33 25.98 -24.63
CA LEU A 723 -9.14 27.38 -24.24
C LEU A 723 -7.97 28.03 -24.99
N ASN A 724 -8.12 29.31 -25.33
CA ASN A 724 -7.05 30.10 -25.91
C ASN A 724 -6.11 30.67 -24.83
N TRP A 725 -5.11 29.86 -24.46
CA TRP A 725 -4.09 30.20 -23.48
C TRP A 725 -3.14 31.35 -23.89
N GLU A 726 -3.19 31.85 -25.13
CA GLU A 726 -2.52 33.12 -25.48
C GLU A 726 -3.22 34.35 -24.88
N THR A 727 -4.48 34.19 -24.43
CA THR A 727 -5.34 35.27 -23.93
C THR A 727 -5.74 35.13 -22.46
N LEU A 728 -5.37 34.01 -21.84
CA LEU A 728 -5.85 33.61 -20.52
C LEU A 728 -4.77 32.80 -19.78
N GLU A 729 -4.43 33.23 -18.56
CA GLU A 729 -3.71 32.42 -17.58
C GLU A 729 -4.56 32.28 -16.30
N ILE A 730 -4.51 31.12 -15.65
CA ILE A 730 -5.16 30.88 -14.36
C ILE A 730 -4.06 30.67 -13.31
N LEU A 731 -4.03 31.52 -12.28
CA LEU A 731 -3.23 31.29 -11.08
C LEU A 731 -4.12 30.74 -9.96
N LEU A 732 -3.69 29.64 -9.34
CA LEU A 732 -4.27 29.14 -8.10
C LEU A 732 -3.27 29.32 -6.96
N GLY A 733 -3.69 29.97 -5.87
CA GLY A 733 -2.99 29.90 -4.58
C GLY A 733 -3.61 28.80 -3.73
N ILE A 734 -2.81 27.87 -3.23
CA ILE A 734 -3.27 26.73 -2.41
C ILE A 734 -2.59 26.80 -1.03
N ASP A 735 -3.42 27.03 -0.02
CA ASP A 735 -3.10 26.89 1.41
C ASP A 735 -3.45 25.47 1.86
N THR A 736 -2.49 24.82 2.50
CA THR A 736 -2.57 23.44 2.98
C THR A 736 -2.52 23.34 4.50
N TYR A 737 -2.16 24.40 5.23
CA TYR A 737 -1.81 24.32 6.66
C TYR A 737 -2.49 25.37 7.55
N ASP A 738 -2.06 26.64 7.50
CA ASP A 738 -2.45 27.70 8.45
C ASP A 738 -2.65 29.01 7.68
N ASP A 739 -3.83 29.64 7.83
CA ASP A 739 -4.17 30.83 7.02
C ASP A 739 -3.40 32.10 7.39
N HIS A 740 -2.61 32.05 8.46
CA HIS A 740 -1.68 33.11 8.86
C HIS A 740 -0.23 32.84 8.42
N ALA A 741 0.08 31.65 7.89
CA ALA A 741 1.37 31.28 7.32
C ALA A 741 1.36 31.35 5.77
N GLY A 742 2.51 31.14 5.13
CA GLY A 742 2.69 31.16 3.68
C GLY A 742 2.76 32.56 3.05
N ASP A 743 2.91 32.60 1.73
CA ASP A 743 2.96 33.85 0.95
C ASP A 743 1.55 34.40 0.69
N ARG A 744 1.35 35.69 0.89
CA ARG A 744 0.09 36.39 0.62
C ARG A 744 0.03 37.08 -0.74
N ARG A 745 0.95 36.81 -1.66
CA ARG A 745 0.89 37.23 -3.08
C ARG A 745 1.01 36.02 -3.99
N LEU A 746 0.51 36.15 -5.22
CA LEU A 746 0.69 35.13 -6.27
C LEU A 746 1.76 35.51 -7.28
N THR A 747 2.14 36.78 -7.42
CA THR A 747 3.22 37.23 -8.30
C THR A 747 3.99 38.39 -7.63
N PRO A 748 5.32 38.49 -7.80
CA PRO A 748 6.10 39.55 -7.16
C PRO A 748 5.65 40.94 -7.62
N GLY A 749 5.28 41.78 -6.66
CA GLY A 749 4.82 43.14 -6.93
C GLY A 749 3.33 43.27 -7.29
N ASP A 750 2.54 42.18 -7.30
CA ASP A 750 1.07 42.25 -7.35
C ASP A 750 0.55 43.22 -6.28
N ALA A 751 -0.38 44.11 -6.65
CA ALA A 751 -1.00 45.02 -5.68
C ALA A 751 -1.93 44.28 -4.69
N ARG A 752 -2.51 43.15 -5.10
CA ARG A 752 -3.42 42.33 -4.29
C ARG A 752 -2.64 41.59 -3.20
N LEU A 753 -3.23 41.55 -2.01
CA LEU A 753 -2.89 40.61 -0.95
C LEU A 753 -4.01 39.58 -0.82
N LEU A 754 -3.63 38.32 -0.67
CA LEU A 754 -4.54 37.20 -0.48
C LEU A 754 -5.20 37.24 0.93
N PRO A 755 -6.44 36.73 1.08
CA PRO A 755 -7.11 36.63 2.38
C PRO A 755 -6.37 35.75 3.41
N SER A 756 -5.74 34.67 2.95
CA SER A 756 -4.79 33.82 3.69
C SER A 756 -3.45 33.80 2.96
N GLY A 757 -2.36 33.39 3.60
CA GLY A 757 -1.17 32.98 2.83
C GLY A 757 -1.36 31.60 2.20
N VAL A 758 -0.42 31.20 1.33
CA VAL A 758 -0.44 29.93 0.59
C VAL A 758 0.97 29.34 0.50
N GLU A 759 1.08 28.00 0.53
CA GLU A 759 2.36 27.32 0.30
C GLU A 759 2.61 27.00 -1.18
N PHE A 760 1.56 26.92 -2.01
CA PHE A 760 1.70 26.54 -3.42
C PHE A 760 1.04 27.53 -4.37
N ARG A 761 1.70 27.74 -5.51
CA ARG A 761 1.16 28.43 -6.69
C ARG A 761 1.03 27.44 -7.84
N VAL A 762 -0.19 27.21 -8.32
CA VAL A 762 -0.43 26.56 -9.60
C VAL A 762 -0.58 27.65 -10.66
N ARG A 763 0.01 27.42 -11.83
CA ARG A 763 -0.09 28.27 -13.01
C ARG A 763 -0.55 27.42 -14.19
N LEU A 764 -1.75 27.68 -14.68
CA LEU A 764 -2.31 27.03 -15.87
C LEU A 764 -2.24 28.02 -17.04
N ALA A 765 -1.36 27.70 -18.00
CA ALA A 765 -1.14 28.43 -19.24
C ALA A 765 -1.17 27.46 -20.45
N GLY A 766 -1.93 26.38 -20.31
CA GLY A 766 -2.11 25.35 -21.34
C GLY A 766 -1.06 24.23 -21.38
N PRO A 767 -1.19 23.31 -22.36
CA PRO A 767 -0.33 22.14 -22.49
C PRO A 767 1.15 22.49 -22.62
N GLY A 768 2.00 21.84 -21.83
CA GLY A 768 3.46 22.05 -21.84
C GLY A 768 3.94 23.37 -21.22
N GLN A 769 3.03 24.29 -20.86
CA GLN A 769 3.34 25.57 -20.22
C GLN A 769 2.73 25.70 -18.82
N SER A 770 2.14 24.65 -18.26
CA SER A 770 1.50 24.68 -16.95
C SER A 770 2.33 23.99 -15.87
N ASP A 771 2.34 24.55 -14.66
CA ASP A 771 3.19 24.06 -13.58
C ASP A 771 2.68 24.41 -12.17
N ILE A 772 3.07 23.61 -11.17
CA ILE A 772 2.86 23.87 -9.73
C ILE A 772 4.19 24.14 -9.03
N GLN A 773 4.22 25.17 -8.19
CA GLN A 773 5.40 25.71 -7.55
C GLN A 773 5.15 25.88 -6.05
N VAL A 774 6.23 25.97 -5.27
CA VAL A 774 6.18 26.03 -3.79
C VAL A 774 6.83 27.31 -3.27
N ASP A 775 6.30 27.84 -2.18
CA ASP A 775 6.90 28.90 -1.35
C ASP A 775 8.26 28.41 -0.80
N PRO A 776 9.39 29.09 -1.05
CA PRO A 776 10.72 28.57 -0.74
C PRO A 776 10.93 27.99 0.67
N PRO A 777 10.43 28.57 1.78
CA PRO A 777 10.53 27.99 3.12
C PRO A 777 9.86 26.62 3.30
N TYR A 778 8.94 26.28 2.39
CA TYR A 778 8.23 25.01 2.36
C TYR A 778 8.78 24.04 1.29
N ASP A 779 9.78 24.41 0.50
CA ASP A 779 10.42 23.46 -0.42
C ASP A 779 11.26 22.43 0.35
N VAL A 780 11.03 21.15 0.06
CA VAL A 780 11.77 20.07 0.72
C VAL A 780 13.22 20.00 0.22
N GLU A 781 13.45 20.09 -1.09
CA GLU A 781 14.76 19.82 -1.68
C GLU A 781 15.80 20.87 -1.28
N SER A 782 15.41 22.15 -1.29
CA SER A 782 16.24 23.28 -0.84
C SER A 782 16.65 23.20 0.64
N HIS A 783 15.95 22.37 1.43
CA HIS A 783 16.18 22.20 2.87
C HIS A 783 16.75 20.82 3.24
N LEU A 784 16.95 19.89 2.30
CA LEU A 784 17.62 18.62 2.61
C LEU A 784 19.13 18.83 2.89
N PRO A 785 19.73 18.03 3.80
CA PRO A 785 19.16 16.89 4.52
C PRO A 785 18.63 17.21 5.94
N GLY A 786 18.40 18.47 6.30
CA GLY A 786 18.07 18.84 7.69
C GLY A 786 17.95 20.35 7.97
N GLY A 787 17.34 21.09 7.07
CA GLY A 787 16.79 22.42 7.32
C GLY A 787 15.31 22.33 7.70
N PRO A 788 14.73 23.39 8.31
CA PRO A 788 13.32 23.41 8.60
C PRO A 788 12.50 23.46 7.30
N ILE A 789 11.41 22.71 7.23
CA ILE A 789 10.45 22.73 6.13
C ILE A 789 9.10 23.09 6.74
N VAL A 790 8.78 24.38 6.68
CA VAL A 790 7.60 24.96 7.35
C VAL A 790 7.09 26.15 6.56
N SER A 791 5.77 26.25 6.44
CA SER A 791 5.11 27.45 5.93
C SER A 791 5.45 28.64 6.83
N LEU A 792 5.94 29.74 6.24
CA LEU A 792 6.32 30.95 6.98
C LEU A 792 5.59 32.18 6.40
N PRO A 793 5.00 33.05 7.24
CA PRO A 793 4.27 34.22 6.76
C PRO A 793 5.19 35.15 5.94
N ASN A 794 4.86 35.36 4.66
CA ASN A 794 5.58 36.27 3.79
C ASN A 794 4.63 36.95 2.78
N GLU A 795 5.14 37.89 1.98
CA GLU A 795 4.34 38.67 1.00
C GLU A 795 5.18 39.07 -0.23
N ASP A 796 6.13 38.24 -0.69
CA ASP A 796 7.06 38.62 -1.77
C ASP A 796 6.68 38.11 -3.17
N GLY A 797 5.75 37.15 -3.28
CA GLY A 797 5.24 36.57 -4.53
C GLY A 797 6.15 35.51 -5.15
N VAL A 798 7.19 35.06 -4.45
CA VAL A 798 8.24 34.18 -5.01
C VAL A 798 7.90 32.72 -4.74
N PHE A 799 7.61 31.98 -5.81
CA PHE A 799 7.47 30.52 -5.78
C PHE A 799 8.52 29.88 -6.69
N ILE A 800 9.03 28.72 -6.27
CA ILE A 800 10.09 27.98 -6.97
C ILE A 800 9.62 26.64 -7.51
N VAL A 801 10.32 26.16 -8.54
CA VAL A 801 10.12 24.84 -9.14
C VAL A 801 10.55 23.76 -8.14
N MET A 802 9.63 22.84 -7.83
CA MET A 802 9.88 21.66 -7.01
C MET A 802 10.74 20.68 -7.81
N ASN A 803 11.92 20.36 -7.27
CA ASN A 803 12.90 19.47 -7.88
C ASN A 803 13.17 18.28 -6.97
N ARG A 804 13.56 17.14 -7.55
CA ARG A 804 14.03 15.96 -6.80
C ARG A 804 15.22 15.29 -7.48
N GLU A 805 16.21 14.90 -6.70
CA GLU A 805 17.21 13.91 -7.12
C GLU A 805 16.52 12.56 -7.43
N SER A 806 16.70 12.03 -8.65
CA SER A 806 16.26 10.68 -9.05
C SER A 806 17.44 9.72 -9.22
N ASN A 807 18.59 10.21 -9.67
CA ASN A 807 19.83 9.43 -9.70
C ASN A 807 20.84 10.13 -8.78
N ARG A 808 21.40 9.40 -7.82
CA ARG A 808 22.39 9.94 -6.89
C ARG A 808 23.74 10.12 -7.58
N ARG A 809 24.54 11.07 -7.09
CA ARG A 809 25.97 11.17 -7.46
C ARG A 809 26.70 9.90 -7.05
N ARG A 810 27.39 9.26 -8.01
CA ARG A 810 28.06 7.95 -7.90
C ARG A 810 29.49 8.02 -8.43
N PHE A 811 30.31 7.02 -8.13
CA PHE A 811 31.67 6.90 -8.68
C PHE A 811 31.94 5.50 -9.21
N GLY A 812 32.73 5.42 -10.29
CA GLY A 812 33.35 4.17 -10.74
C GLY A 812 34.66 3.90 -9.99
N ARG A 813 35.11 2.64 -10.00
CA ARG A 813 36.38 2.20 -9.37
C ARG A 813 37.62 2.76 -10.06
N ASP A 814 37.49 3.15 -11.32
CA ASP A 814 38.50 3.91 -12.07
C ASP A 814 38.62 5.38 -11.60
N GLY A 815 37.72 5.82 -10.72
CA GLY A 815 37.62 7.18 -10.23
C GLY A 815 36.74 8.09 -11.08
N THR A 816 36.08 7.59 -12.13
CA THR A 816 35.10 8.34 -12.92
C THR A 816 33.95 8.80 -12.03
N GLU A 817 33.52 10.05 -12.20
CA GLU A 817 32.44 10.66 -11.41
C GLU A 817 31.17 10.75 -12.26
N TYR A 818 30.08 10.19 -11.74
CA TYR A 818 28.75 10.27 -12.33
C TYR A 818 27.93 11.29 -11.51
N PRO A 819 27.57 12.45 -12.10
CA PRO A 819 26.81 13.47 -11.37
C PRO A 819 25.38 12.99 -11.10
N SER A 820 24.74 13.58 -10.10
CA SER A 820 23.32 13.32 -9.84
C SER A 820 22.44 13.84 -10.98
N ILE A 821 21.27 13.22 -11.13
CA ILE A 821 20.22 13.65 -12.05
C ILE A 821 19.04 14.14 -11.21
N THR A 822 18.72 15.42 -11.35
CA THR A 822 17.59 16.09 -10.72
C THR A 822 16.49 16.33 -11.76
N VAL A 823 15.24 16.12 -11.37
CA VAL A 823 14.06 16.31 -12.22
C VAL A 823 13.01 17.18 -11.53
N SER A 824 12.34 18.00 -12.33
CA SER A 824 11.19 18.79 -11.87
C SER A 824 9.98 17.89 -11.62
N GLN A 825 9.32 18.09 -10.49
CA GLN A 825 7.98 17.55 -10.19
C GLN A 825 6.86 18.53 -10.56
N SER A 826 7.20 19.80 -10.80
CA SER A 826 6.27 20.92 -11.04
C SER A 826 5.45 20.83 -12.31
N THR A 827 5.97 20.27 -13.41
CA THR A 827 5.25 20.26 -14.70
C THR A 827 3.89 19.61 -14.57
N LEU A 828 2.83 20.32 -14.96
CA LEU A 828 1.45 19.80 -15.02
C LEU A 828 1.11 19.41 -16.46
N ARG A 829 0.59 18.19 -16.67
CA ARG A 829 0.27 17.66 -18.01
C ARG A 829 -1.22 17.74 -18.29
N PHE A 830 -1.59 18.21 -19.46
CA PHE A 830 -2.96 18.14 -19.94
C PHE A 830 -3.23 16.75 -20.54
N ALA A 831 -4.42 16.20 -20.30
CA ALA A 831 -4.93 15.03 -21.00
C ALA A 831 -5.13 15.38 -22.48
N GLU A 832 -4.76 14.46 -23.37
CA GLU A 832 -5.00 14.62 -24.82
C GLU A 832 -6.52 14.50 -25.10
N PRO A 833 -7.14 15.39 -25.89
CA PRO A 833 -8.58 15.34 -26.18
C PRO A 833 -9.04 13.97 -26.70
N GLY A 834 -10.03 13.38 -26.02
CA GLY A 834 -10.57 12.06 -26.36
C GLY A 834 -9.65 10.87 -26.04
N SER A 835 -8.54 11.08 -25.32
CA SER A 835 -7.74 10.01 -24.75
C SER A 835 -8.34 9.47 -23.44
N VAL A 836 -7.90 8.28 -23.03
CA VAL A 836 -8.20 7.79 -21.68
C VAL A 836 -7.19 8.39 -20.72
N VAL A 837 -7.68 9.04 -19.68
CA VAL A 837 -6.86 9.63 -18.61
C VAL A 837 -6.05 8.55 -17.90
N ASP A 838 -4.75 8.52 -18.15
CA ASP A 838 -3.80 7.69 -17.41
C ASP A 838 -3.30 8.43 -16.15
N THR A 839 -2.35 7.84 -15.41
CA THR A 839 -1.71 8.42 -14.21
C THR A 839 -0.73 9.58 -14.49
N GLN A 840 -0.40 9.90 -15.75
CA GLN A 840 0.50 11.02 -16.10
C GLN A 840 -0.22 12.37 -16.18
N SER A 841 -1.51 12.35 -16.50
CA SER A 841 -2.35 13.54 -16.68
C SER A 841 -2.60 14.26 -15.36
N ASP A 842 -2.62 15.59 -15.38
CA ASP A 842 -2.94 16.45 -14.23
C ASP A 842 -4.16 17.34 -14.51
N ALA A 843 -4.35 17.80 -15.74
CA ALA A 843 -5.46 18.68 -16.10
C ALA A 843 -6.23 18.19 -17.34
N ALA A 844 -7.47 18.60 -17.48
CA ALA A 844 -8.22 18.55 -18.73
C ALA A 844 -8.85 19.92 -19.03
N GLN A 845 -9.17 20.16 -20.29
CA GLN A 845 -9.88 21.35 -20.74
C GLN A 845 -11.02 20.97 -21.67
N GLY A 846 -12.06 21.78 -21.69
CA GLY A 846 -13.21 21.59 -22.57
C GLY A 846 -14.24 22.69 -22.39
N THR A 847 -15.51 22.35 -22.61
CA THR A 847 -16.63 23.30 -22.43
C THR A 847 -17.85 22.61 -21.84
N HIS A 848 -18.58 23.32 -20.98
CA HIS A 848 -19.87 22.88 -20.48
C HIS A 848 -20.96 23.89 -20.88
N GLY A 849 -21.58 23.67 -22.04
CA GLY A 849 -22.67 24.50 -22.55
C GLY A 849 -22.25 25.91 -22.98
N THR A 850 -22.03 26.83 -22.04
CA THR A 850 -21.62 28.22 -22.32
C THR A 850 -20.49 28.74 -21.43
N THR A 851 -19.66 27.82 -20.95
CA THR A 851 -18.47 28.09 -20.15
C THR A 851 -17.33 27.23 -20.65
N GLY A 852 -16.13 27.80 -20.75
CA GLY A 852 -14.91 27.03 -20.81
C GLY A 852 -14.69 26.31 -19.49
N VAL A 853 -14.14 25.10 -19.55
CA VAL A 853 -13.92 24.23 -18.39
C VAL A 853 -12.44 23.94 -18.30
N VAL A 854 -11.89 24.07 -17.10
CA VAL A 854 -10.60 23.48 -16.74
C VAL A 854 -10.81 22.63 -15.51
N GLU A 855 -10.40 21.38 -15.60
CA GLU A 855 -10.30 20.48 -14.47
C GLU A 855 -8.84 20.23 -14.16
N LEU A 856 -8.51 20.13 -12.89
CA LEU A 856 -7.18 19.87 -12.38
C LEU A 856 -7.28 18.83 -11.28
N ARG A 857 -6.38 17.85 -11.26
CA ARG A 857 -6.16 16.92 -10.15
C ARG A 857 -4.71 17.02 -9.69
N LEU A 858 -4.50 17.08 -8.39
CA LEU A 858 -3.19 17.23 -7.76
C LEU A 858 -2.98 16.08 -6.77
N PRO A 859 -1.94 15.25 -6.94
CA PRO A 859 -1.58 14.23 -5.97
C PRO A 859 -1.36 14.83 -4.59
N TRP A 860 -1.84 14.15 -3.53
CA TRP A 860 -1.70 14.65 -2.16
C TRP A 860 -0.27 15.02 -1.77
N ASN A 861 0.71 14.19 -2.12
CA ASN A 861 2.09 14.43 -1.76
C ASN A 861 2.80 15.47 -2.66
N LEU A 862 2.21 15.85 -3.81
CA LEU A 862 2.66 17.02 -4.58
C LEU A 862 2.33 18.33 -3.84
N LEU A 863 1.30 18.30 -2.98
CA LEU A 863 0.93 19.34 -2.01
C LEU A 863 1.54 19.10 -0.62
N GLN A 864 2.53 18.21 -0.50
CA GLN A 864 3.18 17.83 0.77
C GLN A 864 2.24 17.36 1.89
N ILE A 865 1.05 16.85 1.52
CA ILE A 865 0.16 16.13 2.42
C ILE A 865 0.75 14.71 2.60
N THR A 866 1.16 14.41 3.83
CA THR A 866 1.93 13.21 4.21
C THR A 866 1.04 12.03 4.56
N ASP A 867 -0.19 12.30 4.98
CA ASP A 867 -1.27 11.32 5.14
C ASP A 867 -2.63 12.02 5.03
N PRO A 868 -3.30 12.01 3.87
CA PRO A 868 -4.64 12.59 3.71
C PRO A 868 -5.68 11.86 4.57
N SER A 869 -5.48 10.57 4.88
CA SER A 869 -6.45 9.76 5.65
C SER A 869 -6.60 10.25 7.10
N SER A 870 -5.55 10.83 7.69
CA SER A 870 -5.59 11.50 9.00
C SER A 870 -5.39 13.03 8.93
N LYS A 871 -5.50 13.63 7.73
CA LYS A 871 -5.34 15.06 7.44
C LYS A 871 -3.99 15.64 7.90
N ARG A 872 -2.89 15.00 7.50
CA ARG A 872 -1.53 15.44 7.88
C ARG A 872 -0.78 16.08 6.73
N VAL A 873 -0.11 17.18 7.06
CA VAL A 873 0.80 17.94 6.19
C VAL A 873 2.22 17.93 6.75
N LEU A 874 3.20 18.07 5.87
CA LEU A 874 4.59 18.19 6.24
C LEU A 874 4.80 19.44 7.10
N HIS A 875 5.52 19.29 8.21
CA HIS A 875 5.78 20.40 9.13
C HIS A 875 6.98 20.07 10.02
N HIS A 876 8.18 20.42 9.56
CA HIS A 876 9.43 20.03 10.21
C HIS A 876 10.22 21.27 10.69
N PHE A 877 10.17 21.55 12.00
CA PHE A 877 11.00 22.60 12.63
C PHE A 877 12.45 22.15 12.92
N GLY A 878 12.81 20.90 12.62
CA GLY A 878 14.09 20.32 13.01
C GLY A 878 15.28 20.88 12.25
N SER A 879 16.47 20.63 12.81
CA SER A 879 17.75 20.70 12.08
C SER A 879 18.47 19.35 12.05
N GLU A 880 17.72 18.30 12.39
CA GLU A 880 18.15 16.90 12.35
C GLU A 880 17.45 16.24 11.17
N GLY A 881 18.07 15.20 10.59
CA GLY A 881 17.55 14.54 9.40
C GLY A 881 16.25 13.75 9.66
N PRO A 882 15.74 13.04 8.64
CA PRO A 882 14.51 12.26 8.74
C PRO A 882 14.45 11.33 9.96
N PRO A 883 13.26 11.04 10.50
CA PRO A 883 11.93 11.29 9.91
C PRO A 883 11.47 12.76 10.01
N PHE A 884 10.72 13.22 9.00
CA PHE A 884 10.16 14.57 9.01
C PHE A 884 9.03 14.72 10.04
N GLY A 885 8.81 15.97 10.48
CA GLY A 885 7.67 16.31 11.33
C GLY A 885 6.40 16.43 10.51
N THR A 886 5.25 16.14 11.12
CA THR A 886 3.93 16.36 10.52
C THR A 886 2.99 17.01 11.52
N THR A 887 2.04 17.78 11.01
CA THR A 887 0.96 18.39 11.78
C THR A 887 -0.38 18.15 11.11
N ARG A 888 -1.47 18.39 11.82
CA ARG A 888 -2.83 18.26 11.27
C ARG A 888 -3.22 19.56 10.56
N THR A 889 -3.81 19.43 9.38
CA THR A 889 -4.50 20.54 8.71
C THR A 889 -5.99 20.54 9.04
N GLU A 890 -6.58 21.74 9.14
CA GLU A 890 -8.03 21.90 9.28
C GLU A 890 -8.75 21.83 7.91
N GLY A 891 -8.01 22.03 6.81
CA GLY A 891 -8.54 22.00 5.45
C GLY A 891 -7.63 22.73 4.46
N ILE A 892 -8.07 22.78 3.21
CA ILE A 892 -7.37 23.45 2.10
C ILE A 892 -8.14 24.70 1.71
N ARG A 893 -7.45 25.81 1.48
CA ARG A 893 -8.06 27.03 0.93
C ARG A 893 -7.49 27.29 -0.46
N VAL A 894 -8.36 27.63 -1.42
CA VAL A 894 -7.96 27.88 -2.80
C VAL A 894 -8.40 29.29 -3.21
N HIS A 895 -7.46 30.06 -3.74
CA HIS A 895 -7.70 31.37 -4.35
C HIS A 895 -7.44 31.25 -5.85
N VAL A 896 -8.37 31.72 -6.68
CA VAL A 896 -8.30 31.65 -8.14
C VAL A 896 -8.23 33.06 -8.71
N SER A 897 -7.19 33.35 -9.49
CA SER A 897 -6.96 34.62 -10.17
C SER A 897 -6.90 34.36 -11.67
N LEU A 898 -7.78 34.99 -12.45
CA LEU A 898 -7.72 34.98 -13.92
C LEU A 898 -6.89 36.18 -14.39
N ARG A 899 -5.96 35.94 -15.32
CA ARG A 899 -5.13 36.96 -15.95
C ARG A 899 -5.33 37.01 -17.46
N ASP A 900 -5.22 38.20 -18.03
CA ASP A 900 -5.23 38.43 -19.47
C ASP A 900 -3.83 38.25 -20.10
N ALA A 901 -3.73 38.47 -21.42
CA ALA A 901 -2.50 38.37 -22.20
C ALA A 901 -1.38 39.32 -21.74
N GLU A 902 -1.74 40.43 -21.09
CA GLU A 902 -0.81 41.38 -20.49
C GLU A 902 -0.34 40.97 -19.08
N GLY A 903 -0.93 39.91 -18.50
CA GLY A 903 -0.65 39.43 -17.15
C GLY A 903 -1.38 40.19 -16.04
N GLU A 904 -2.33 41.05 -16.40
CA GLU A 904 -3.14 41.83 -15.47
C GLU A 904 -4.32 40.97 -14.96
N GLU A 905 -4.67 41.13 -13.68
CA GLU A 905 -5.78 40.38 -13.09
C GLU A 905 -7.13 40.93 -13.56
N VAL A 906 -7.94 40.04 -14.17
CA VAL A 906 -9.27 40.37 -14.69
C VAL A 906 -10.42 39.87 -13.81
N ASP A 907 -10.21 38.81 -13.03
CA ASP A 907 -11.13 38.32 -12.01
C ASP A 907 -10.37 37.62 -10.87
N PHE A 908 -10.92 37.62 -9.66
CA PHE A 908 -10.36 36.98 -8.47
C PHE A 908 -11.48 36.43 -7.58
N GLN A 909 -11.40 35.14 -7.25
CA GLN A 909 -12.30 34.48 -6.29
C GLN A 909 -11.50 33.77 -5.21
N SER A 910 -12.00 33.82 -3.97
CA SER A 910 -11.46 33.10 -2.83
C SER A 910 -12.53 32.14 -2.32
N LEU A 911 -12.19 30.85 -2.22
CA LEU A 911 -13.11 29.83 -1.74
C LEU A 911 -13.13 29.73 -0.20
N PRO A 912 -14.26 29.32 0.40
CA PRO A 912 -14.25 28.90 1.80
C PRO A 912 -13.35 27.66 1.98
N PRO A 913 -12.83 27.40 3.19
CA PRO A 913 -12.00 26.23 3.45
C PRO A 913 -12.71 24.94 3.07
N PHE A 914 -12.06 24.14 2.22
CA PHE A 914 -12.46 22.80 1.86
C PHE A 914 -11.89 21.80 2.86
N THR A 915 -12.70 20.84 3.30
CA THR A 915 -12.25 19.77 4.19
C THR A 915 -12.97 18.49 3.81
N TRP A 916 -12.27 17.36 3.86
CA TRP A 916 -12.78 16.02 3.53
C TRP A 916 -13.03 15.22 4.81
N GLU A 917 -13.61 14.01 4.74
CA GLU A 917 -13.69 13.13 5.91
C GLU A 917 -12.39 12.34 6.11
N ALA A 918 -11.99 12.11 7.36
CA ALA A 918 -10.88 11.21 7.66
C ALA A 918 -11.34 9.75 7.50
N TRP A 919 -10.43 8.84 7.15
CA TRP A 919 -10.77 7.43 6.89
C TRP A 919 -9.74 6.46 7.46
N ASP A 920 -10.20 5.28 7.88
CA ASP A 920 -9.33 4.14 8.27
C ASP A 920 -9.46 2.94 7.31
N GLU A 921 -10.33 3.04 6.31
CA GLU A 921 -10.37 2.17 5.14
C GLU A 921 -10.56 3.04 3.88
N PRO A 922 -9.67 2.98 2.88
CA PRO A 922 -9.82 3.75 1.65
C PRO A 922 -10.91 3.17 0.74
N ALA A 923 -11.64 4.06 0.07
CA ALA A 923 -12.43 3.68 -1.10
C ALA A 923 -11.51 3.43 -2.31
N TYR A 924 -11.70 2.30 -3.00
CA TYR A 924 -10.98 1.95 -4.21
C TYR A 924 -11.80 1.01 -5.09
N HIS A 925 -11.35 0.81 -6.34
CA HIS A 925 -11.82 -0.24 -7.23
C HIS A 925 -10.67 -0.80 -8.08
N LEU A 926 -10.84 -2.03 -8.59
CA LEU A 926 -9.84 -2.71 -9.42
C LEU A 926 -10.20 -2.58 -10.92
N GLU A 927 -9.22 -2.26 -11.76
CA GLU A 927 -9.41 -2.09 -13.21
C GLU A 927 -8.18 -2.61 -13.99
N LEU A 928 -8.36 -3.34 -15.09
CA LEU A 928 -7.24 -3.73 -15.96
C LEU A 928 -6.69 -2.51 -16.72
N LYS A 929 -5.40 -2.20 -16.49
CA LYS A 929 -4.69 -1.13 -17.20
C LYS A 929 -4.58 -1.42 -18.70
N GLN A 930 -4.33 -0.39 -19.49
CA GLN A 930 -4.09 -0.55 -20.93
C GLN A 930 -2.86 -1.41 -21.24
N SER A 931 -1.86 -1.44 -20.35
CA SER A 931 -0.68 -2.31 -20.44
C SER A 931 -1.04 -3.79 -20.57
N TYR A 932 -2.09 -4.27 -19.89
CA TYR A 932 -2.60 -5.64 -20.01
C TYR A 932 -2.97 -5.99 -21.47
N ARG A 933 -3.57 -5.05 -22.21
CA ARG A 933 -3.99 -5.28 -23.60
C ARG A 933 -2.78 -5.44 -24.53
N VAL A 934 -1.79 -4.56 -24.38
CA VAL A 934 -0.51 -4.61 -25.12
C VAL A 934 0.25 -5.90 -24.80
N LEU A 935 0.33 -6.26 -23.51
CA LEU A 935 1.00 -7.48 -23.05
C LEU A 935 0.33 -8.76 -23.55
N ARG A 936 -1.00 -8.81 -23.57
CA ARG A 936 -1.74 -9.97 -24.12
C ARG A 936 -1.35 -10.26 -25.57
N GLU A 937 -1.18 -9.21 -26.38
CA GLU A 937 -0.77 -9.32 -27.78
C GLU A 937 0.71 -9.72 -27.90
N ALA A 938 1.59 -9.09 -27.11
CA ALA A 938 3.01 -9.45 -27.06
C ALA A 938 3.22 -10.92 -26.62
N PHE A 939 2.58 -11.35 -25.54
CA PHE A 939 2.69 -12.71 -25.00
C PHE A 939 2.03 -13.75 -25.91
N ALA A 940 1.07 -13.38 -26.76
CA ALA A 940 0.54 -14.27 -27.81
C ALA A 940 1.59 -14.54 -28.92
N SER A 941 2.46 -13.57 -29.21
CA SER A 941 3.53 -13.72 -30.21
C SER A 941 4.72 -14.57 -29.72
N ILE A 942 4.89 -14.69 -28.40
CA ILE A 942 5.98 -15.46 -27.77
C ILE A 942 5.51 -16.90 -27.50
N PRO A 943 6.20 -17.94 -28.03
CA PRO A 943 5.78 -19.32 -27.81
C PRO A 943 5.88 -19.72 -26.34
N GLY A 944 4.94 -20.54 -25.85
CA GLY A 944 4.97 -21.04 -24.46
C GLY A 944 6.04 -22.11 -24.22
N THR A 945 6.53 -22.75 -25.29
CA THR A 945 7.56 -23.77 -25.27
C THR A 945 8.58 -23.56 -26.38
N VAL A 946 9.82 -23.92 -26.12
CA VAL A 946 10.87 -23.95 -27.14
C VAL A 946 10.84 -25.34 -27.79
N GLY A 947 10.84 -25.39 -29.12
CA GLY A 947 10.79 -26.65 -29.85
C GLY A 947 12.02 -27.54 -29.59
N ASP A 948 11.90 -28.84 -29.88
CA ASP A 948 12.96 -29.84 -29.69
C ASP A 948 14.24 -29.47 -30.47
N HIS A 949 15.15 -28.75 -29.82
CA HIS A 949 16.54 -28.66 -30.25
C HIS A 949 17.32 -29.87 -29.72
N PRO A 950 18.10 -30.56 -30.56
CA PRO A 950 18.65 -31.89 -30.30
C PRO A 950 19.81 -31.92 -29.28
#